data_AF-A0A7U4QUJ8-F1
#
_entry.id   AF-A0A7U4QUJ8-F1
#
_cell.length_a   1.000
_cell.length_b   1.000
_cell.length_c   1.000
_cell.angle_alpha   90.00
_cell.angle_beta   90.00
_cell.angle_gamma   90.00
#
_symmetry.space_group_name_H-M   'P 1'
#
loop_
_entity.id
_entity.type
_entity.pdbx_description
1 polymer ?
#
loop_
_entity_poly.entity_id
_entity_poly.type
_entity_poly.pdbx_seq_one_letter_code
_entity_poly.pdbx_strand_id
1 'polypeptide(L)'
;MKTIKQKVWAGGAAVSLMIVVCAGAGIWSANALISSKKLVDQASKMSKMHMQADMMHDAIRGDVLNSMLAADPTYGIDPKVAEADLAEHTKSFSESIEQSKALSPDPKLIELVTVLEPELVTYAERAQAIQKITATGERPSPELLKQFSDQFSVVEEKMEGLGDEIAAFSATAVQKSTLTGNVAISIMMAILVLGLIFSAGLIWFAVRSIIVPLASLQSALSDLAKGKSDVELTEVDRADEIGAIAGSVVELQDMLANKAKAEAEEEANRQQAAAQLRQRDENVNRARAQQQAEIVAALGSALGRLSDGDLTSTISEEFPEEFKQIREDYNQAVSTLQEALTFVAANATSIRGGATEIANAADDLSRRTEQQAASLEETAAALDEVTATVNKTATGARQASTVVRDTRGEAEVTGAVVSDAVAAMTAIEESAQKISQIIGVIDEIAFQTNLLALNAGVEAARAGDAGRGFAVVASEVRALAQRSADAAKEIKTLISYSSAQVSSGVTLVGRSGESLTRIVARVGEIDALISEIAASAQEQATALGQVNSAVNHMDQVTQQNAAMVEETTAACHALNREGDSLEASLSSFNLGMPARTARAAQPIRPQASSHVSPATRRTIAAIKPMGRGGAAAKPAAQPEAEDWEEF
;
A
#
# COMPACT_ATOMS: atom_id res chain seq x y z
N MET A 1 -21.85 -35.31 51.09
CA MET A 1 -21.20 -34.17 51.77
C MET A 1 -22.06 -33.82 52.96
N LYS A 2 -21.50 -33.82 54.16
CA LYS A 2 -22.27 -33.79 55.42
C LYS A 2 -22.54 -32.37 55.94
N THR A 3 -21.85 -31.35 55.40
CA THR A 3 -22.03 -29.97 55.83
C THR A 3 -22.28 -29.00 54.67
N ILE A 4 -23.03 -27.92 54.90
CA ILE A 4 -23.17 -26.80 53.95
C ILE A 4 -21.80 -26.26 53.58
N LYS A 5 -20.90 -26.11 54.56
CA LYS A 5 -19.50 -25.69 54.34
C LYS A 5 -18.77 -26.61 53.37
N GLN A 6 -18.91 -27.94 53.52
CA GLN A 6 -18.31 -28.90 52.58
C GLN A 6 -18.89 -28.81 51.17
N LYS A 7 -20.21 -28.58 51.04
CA LYS A 7 -20.88 -28.42 49.74
C LYS A 7 -20.41 -27.16 49.02
N VAL A 8 -20.30 -26.02 49.73
CA VAL A 8 -19.81 -24.76 49.18
C VAL A 8 -18.33 -24.85 48.78
N TRP A 9 -17.48 -25.43 49.64
CA TRP A 9 -16.07 -25.66 49.30
C TRP A 9 -15.88 -26.60 48.12
N ALA A 10 -16.67 -27.68 48.02
CA ALA A 10 -16.63 -28.57 46.87
C ALA A 10 -17.07 -27.87 45.57
N GLY A 11 -18.12 -27.04 45.62
CA GLY A 11 -18.54 -26.22 44.48
C GLY A 11 -17.46 -25.22 44.04
N GLY A 12 -16.86 -24.51 45.00
CA GLY A 12 -15.75 -23.58 44.73
C GLY A 12 -14.53 -24.27 44.13
N ALA A 13 -14.10 -25.41 44.69
CA ALA A 13 -12.99 -26.19 44.15
C ALA A 13 -13.27 -26.69 42.71
N ALA A 14 -14.51 -27.07 42.41
CA ALA A 14 -14.89 -27.55 41.10
C ALA A 14 -14.94 -26.42 40.05
N VAL A 15 -15.37 -25.20 40.44
CA VAL A 15 -15.27 -24.00 39.60
C VAL A 15 -13.81 -23.61 39.35
N SER A 16 -12.95 -23.63 40.38
CA SER A 16 -11.52 -23.34 40.21
C SER A 16 -10.84 -24.33 39.27
N LEU A 17 -11.16 -25.63 39.34
CA LEU A 17 -10.65 -26.64 38.42
C LEU A 17 -11.08 -26.36 36.97
N MET A 18 -12.34 -25.98 36.76
CA MET A 18 -12.84 -25.62 35.43
C MET A 18 -12.11 -24.40 34.85
N ILE A 19 -11.86 -23.37 35.66
CA ILE A 19 -11.10 -22.18 35.23
C ILE A 19 -9.69 -22.57 34.77
N VAL A 20 -9.01 -23.45 35.51
CA VAL A 20 -7.67 -23.93 35.15
C VAL A 20 -7.68 -24.69 33.83
N VAL A 21 -8.69 -25.55 33.60
CA VAL A 21 -8.85 -26.29 32.33
C VAL A 21 -9.11 -25.33 31.16
N CYS A 22 -10.00 -24.35 31.33
CA CYS A 22 -10.26 -23.33 30.31
C CYS A 22 -9.01 -22.50 29.99
N ALA A 23 -8.31 -22.02 31.01
CA ALA A 23 -7.09 -21.24 30.84
C ALA A 23 -5.98 -22.05 30.16
N GLY A 24 -5.80 -23.32 30.56
CA GLY A 24 -4.83 -24.23 29.94
C GLY A 24 -5.11 -24.48 28.46
N ALA A 25 -6.37 -24.73 28.10
CA ALA A 25 -6.78 -24.89 26.71
C ALA A 25 -6.60 -23.61 25.88
N GLY A 26 -6.91 -22.44 26.46
CA GLY A 26 -6.69 -21.14 25.83
C GLY A 26 -5.21 -20.87 25.55
N ILE A 27 -4.33 -21.10 26.53
CA ILE A 27 -2.88 -20.94 26.39
C ILE A 27 -2.32 -21.91 25.34
N TRP A 28 -2.73 -23.18 25.37
CA TRP A 28 -2.33 -24.17 24.37
C TRP A 28 -2.77 -23.76 22.96
N SER A 29 -4.02 -23.34 22.81
CA SER A 29 -4.59 -22.88 21.54
C SER A 29 -3.82 -21.68 20.99
N ALA A 30 -3.56 -20.67 21.82
CA ALA A 30 -2.78 -19.49 21.43
C ALA A 30 -1.36 -19.88 20.98
N ASN A 31 -0.66 -20.75 21.72
CA ASN A 31 0.68 -21.21 21.36
C ASN A 31 0.71 -22.04 20.08
N ALA A 32 -0.31 -22.89 19.85
CA ALA A 32 -0.44 -23.67 18.63
C ALA A 32 -0.67 -22.77 17.41
N LEU A 33 -1.53 -21.76 17.53
CA LEU A 33 -1.80 -20.75 16.49
C LEU A 33 -0.58 -19.87 16.19
N ILE A 34 0.15 -19.43 17.21
CA ILE A 34 1.39 -18.65 17.03
C ILE A 34 2.44 -19.48 16.28
N SER A 35 2.58 -20.75 16.64
CA SER A 35 3.52 -21.67 16.00
C SER A 35 3.14 -21.95 14.54
N SER A 36 1.86 -22.14 14.24
CA SER A 36 1.40 -22.35 12.86
C SER A 36 1.51 -21.09 12.01
N LYS A 37 1.22 -19.90 12.58
CA LYS A 37 1.40 -18.61 11.91
C LYS A 37 2.87 -18.36 11.56
N LYS A 38 3.81 -18.74 12.43
CA LYS A 38 5.25 -18.62 12.16
C LYS A 38 5.68 -19.41 10.92
N LEU A 39 5.16 -20.62 10.74
CA LEU A 39 5.44 -21.43 9.54
C LEU A 39 4.88 -20.79 8.27
N VAL A 40 3.68 -20.22 8.33
CA VAL A 40 3.08 -19.49 7.20
C VAL A 40 3.88 -18.22 6.85
N ASP A 41 4.36 -17.49 7.86
CA ASP A 41 5.23 -16.32 7.66
C ASP A 41 6.57 -16.70 7.03
N GLN A 42 7.19 -17.79 7.48
CA GLN A 42 8.40 -18.33 6.87
C GLN A 42 8.17 -18.74 5.40
N ALA A 43 7.08 -19.45 5.11
CA ALA A 43 6.72 -19.85 3.74
C ALA A 43 6.52 -18.63 2.83
N SER A 44 5.80 -17.61 3.32
CA SER A 44 5.57 -16.36 2.58
C SER A 44 6.87 -15.63 2.27
N LYS A 45 7.78 -15.51 3.26
CA LYS A 45 9.10 -14.90 3.06
C LYS A 45 9.95 -15.68 2.05
N MET A 46 9.99 -17.01 2.15
CA MET A 46 10.72 -17.85 1.19
C MET A 46 10.19 -17.71 -0.24
N SER A 47 8.85 -17.67 -0.42
CA SER A 47 8.25 -17.45 -1.73
C SER A 47 8.62 -16.09 -2.32
N LYS A 48 8.63 -15.02 -1.52
CA LYS A 48 9.06 -13.69 -1.96
C LYS A 48 10.54 -13.64 -2.36
N MET A 49 11.41 -14.23 -1.55
CA MET A 49 12.85 -14.29 -1.84
C MET A 49 13.15 -15.14 -3.07
N HIS A 50 12.41 -16.25 -3.26
CA HIS A 50 12.54 -17.08 -4.45
C HIS A 50 12.10 -16.33 -5.71
N MET A 51 10.97 -15.61 -5.68
CA MET A 51 10.54 -14.77 -6.79
C MET A 51 11.55 -13.65 -7.09
N GLN A 52 12.12 -13.01 -6.06
CA GLN A 52 13.19 -12.04 -6.25
C GLN A 52 14.44 -12.69 -6.88
N ALA A 53 14.83 -13.88 -6.42
CA ALA A 53 15.96 -14.62 -6.95
C ALA A 53 15.75 -15.01 -8.42
N ASP A 54 14.53 -15.43 -8.78
CA ASP A 54 14.13 -15.77 -10.16
C ASP A 54 14.21 -14.53 -11.08
N MET A 55 13.69 -13.39 -10.62
CA MET A 55 13.85 -12.12 -11.32
C MET A 55 15.32 -11.72 -11.50
N MET A 56 16.19 -11.95 -10.50
CA MET A 56 17.62 -11.65 -10.61
C MET A 56 18.34 -12.62 -11.56
N HIS A 57 17.94 -13.89 -11.61
CA HIS A 57 18.47 -14.86 -12.57
C HIS A 57 18.24 -14.40 -14.03
N ASP A 58 17.03 -13.93 -14.33
CA ASP A 58 16.67 -13.32 -15.61
C ASP A 58 17.39 -11.98 -15.84
N ALA A 59 17.48 -11.14 -14.81
CA ALA A 59 18.17 -9.84 -14.89
C ALA A 59 19.64 -10.01 -15.28
N ILE A 60 20.36 -10.98 -14.70
CA ILE A 60 21.75 -11.28 -15.03
C ILE A 60 21.91 -11.63 -16.53
N ARG A 61 20.95 -12.34 -17.12
CA ARG A 61 20.96 -12.62 -18.57
C ARG A 61 20.78 -11.34 -19.38
N GLY A 62 19.91 -10.45 -18.92
CA GLY A 62 19.75 -9.10 -19.47
C GLY A 62 21.03 -8.27 -19.36
N ASP A 63 21.71 -8.31 -18.22
CA ASP A 63 22.95 -7.55 -17.98
C ASP A 63 24.11 -8.05 -18.84
N VAL A 64 24.18 -9.36 -19.08
CA VAL A 64 25.15 -9.94 -20.02
C VAL A 64 24.89 -9.42 -21.44
N LEU A 65 23.64 -9.36 -21.88
CA LEU A 65 23.28 -8.77 -23.17
C LEU A 65 23.62 -7.27 -23.21
N ASN A 66 23.28 -6.52 -22.17
CA ASN A 66 23.60 -5.09 -22.06
C ASN A 66 25.10 -4.85 -22.08
N SER A 67 25.90 -5.69 -21.42
CA SER A 67 27.36 -5.64 -21.44
C SER A 67 27.90 -5.87 -22.86
N MET A 68 27.33 -6.82 -23.60
CA MET A 68 27.69 -7.05 -25.01
C MET A 68 27.32 -5.89 -25.93
N LEU A 69 26.19 -5.23 -25.69
CA LEU A 69 25.76 -4.06 -26.45
C LEU A 69 26.61 -2.82 -26.10
N ALA A 70 27.00 -2.66 -24.83
CA ALA A 70 27.86 -1.57 -24.36
C ALA A 70 29.27 -1.60 -24.96
N ALA A 71 29.73 -2.76 -25.44
CA ALA A 71 30.99 -2.88 -26.17
C ALA A 71 30.99 -2.09 -27.50
N ASP A 72 29.81 -1.80 -28.07
CA ASP A 72 29.65 -0.95 -29.23
C ASP A 72 29.07 0.42 -28.80
N PRO A 73 29.89 1.49 -28.87
CA PRO A 73 29.46 2.83 -28.44
C PRO A 73 28.21 3.35 -29.18
N THR A 74 27.84 2.78 -30.33
CA THR A 74 26.66 3.20 -31.08
C THR A 74 25.34 2.93 -30.37
N TYR A 75 25.30 2.00 -29.40
CA TYR A 75 24.10 1.74 -28.61
C TYR A 75 23.91 2.69 -27.42
N GLY A 76 24.91 3.53 -27.09
CA GLY A 76 24.79 4.55 -26.05
C GLY A 76 24.65 4.02 -24.63
N ILE A 77 25.00 2.74 -24.40
CA ILE A 77 24.99 2.12 -23.06
C ILE A 77 26.34 2.38 -22.40
N ASP A 78 26.36 2.93 -21.19
CA ASP A 78 27.59 3.13 -20.42
C ASP A 78 28.11 1.77 -19.90
N PRO A 79 29.31 1.33 -20.31
CA PRO A 79 29.89 0.06 -19.85
C PRO A 79 30.04 -0.04 -18.33
N LYS A 80 30.21 1.09 -17.63
CA LYS A 80 30.32 1.10 -16.16
C LYS A 80 28.98 0.87 -15.48
N VAL A 81 27.89 1.33 -16.10
CA VAL A 81 26.54 1.09 -15.59
C VAL A 81 26.20 -0.39 -15.78
N ALA A 82 26.46 -0.95 -16.98
CA ALA A 82 26.26 -2.38 -17.22
C ALA A 82 27.10 -3.28 -16.27
N GLU A 83 28.32 -2.85 -15.91
CA GLU A 83 29.14 -3.52 -14.89
C GLU A 83 28.53 -3.46 -13.49
N ALA A 84 28.05 -2.28 -13.09
CA ALA A 84 27.45 -2.06 -11.78
C ALA A 84 26.15 -2.87 -11.62
N ASP A 85 25.28 -2.83 -12.63
CA ASP A 85 24.01 -3.57 -12.65
C ASP A 85 24.25 -5.07 -12.53
N LEU A 86 25.19 -5.63 -13.32
CA LEU A 86 25.54 -7.05 -13.24
C LEU A 86 26.06 -7.44 -11.85
N ALA A 87 26.91 -6.61 -11.25
CA ALA A 87 27.46 -6.86 -9.92
C ALA A 87 26.37 -6.80 -8.84
N GLU A 88 25.45 -5.84 -8.94
CA GLU A 88 24.32 -5.69 -8.02
C GLU A 88 23.35 -6.88 -8.12
N HIS A 89 22.91 -7.24 -9.33
CA HIS A 89 21.99 -8.35 -9.53
C HIS A 89 22.61 -9.70 -9.14
N THR A 90 23.90 -9.91 -9.44
CA THR A 90 24.62 -11.11 -8.98
C THR A 90 24.64 -11.22 -7.46
N LYS A 91 24.92 -10.11 -6.77
CA LYS A 91 24.93 -10.07 -5.29
C LYS A 91 23.53 -10.29 -4.73
N SER A 92 22.53 -9.61 -5.27
CA SER A 92 21.13 -9.75 -4.82
C SER A 92 20.61 -11.17 -5.02
N PHE A 93 20.99 -11.82 -6.13
CA PHE A 93 20.64 -13.21 -6.40
C PHE A 93 21.22 -14.13 -5.32
N SER A 94 22.51 -14.00 -5.01
CA SER A 94 23.16 -14.82 -3.99
C SER A 94 22.57 -14.60 -2.59
N GLU A 95 22.30 -13.35 -2.22
CA GLU A 95 21.73 -13.00 -0.91
C GLU A 95 20.32 -13.56 -0.74
N SER A 96 19.50 -13.51 -1.80
CA SER A 96 18.13 -14.04 -1.79
C SER A 96 18.12 -15.56 -1.57
N ILE A 97 19.05 -16.28 -2.21
CA ILE A 97 19.18 -17.74 -2.05
C ILE A 97 19.72 -18.10 -0.64
N GLU A 98 20.72 -17.38 -0.14
CA GLU A 98 21.27 -17.60 1.20
C GLU A 98 20.22 -17.35 2.30
N GLN A 99 19.46 -16.26 2.18
CA GLN A 99 18.38 -15.94 3.12
C GLN A 99 17.26 -17.00 3.07
N SER A 100 16.94 -17.53 1.88
CA SER A 100 15.99 -18.63 1.73
C SER A 100 16.42 -19.87 2.51
N LYS A 101 17.71 -20.23 2.47
CA LYS A 101 18.30 -21.32 3.26
C LYS A 101 18.17 -21.09 4.76
N ALA A 102 18.48 -19.87 5.23
CA ALA A 102 18.44 -19.52 6.64
C ALA A 102 17.02 -19.53 7.22
N LEU A 103 16.02 -19.23 6.38
CA LEU A 103 14.61 -19.20 6.76
C LEU A 103 13.92 -20.56 6.71
N SER A 104 14.47 -21.52 5.96
CA SER A 104 13.85 -22.82 5.73
C SER A 104 13.97 -23.77 6.93
N PRO A 105 12.85 -24.24 7.49
CA PRO A 105 12.86 -25.33 8.47
C PRO A 105 12.81 -26.73 7.82
N ASP A 106 12.67 -26.82 6.49
CA ASP A 106 12.51 -28.09 5.76
C ASP A 106 13.88 -28.62 5.27
N PRO A 107 14.29 -29.82 5.68
CA PRO A 107 15.55 -30.44 5.23
C PRO A 107 15.68 -30.53 3.71
N LYS A 108 14.58 -30.77 2.99
CA LYS A 108 14.60 -30.92 1.53
C LYS A 108 14.85 -29.59 0.83
N LEU A 109 14.25 -28.51 1.34
CA LEU A 109 14.54 -27.15 0.86
C LEU A 109 16.00 -26.75 1.12
N ILE A 110 16.54 -27.08 2.29
CA ILE A 110 17.95 -26.82 2.61
C ILE A 110 18.88 -27.58 1.65
N GLU A 111 18.56 -28.83 1.34
CA GLU A 111 19.30 -29.65 0.37
C GLU A 111 19.27 -29.03 -1.03
N LEU A 112 18.08 -28.65 -1.53
CA LEU A 112 17.91 -28.03 -2.84
C LEU A 112 18.70 -26.72 -2.96
N VAL A 113 18.65 -25.86 -1.94
CA VAL A 113 19.44 -24.62 -1.94
C VAL A 113 20.95 -24.92 -1.91
N THR A 114 21.38 -25.90 -1.13
CA THR A 114 22.80 -26.29 -1.05
C THR A 114 23.34 -26.82 -2.38
N VAL A 115 22.48 -27.48 -3.18
CA VAL A 115 22.81 -27.99 -4.52
C VAL A 115 22.74 -26.89 -5.59
N LEU A 116 21.99 -25.82 -5.35
CA LEU A 116 21.85 -24.65 -6.24
C LEU A 116 23.00 -23.65 -6.09
N GLU A 117 23.48 -23.41 -4.87
CA GLU A 117 24.58 -22.48 -4.55
C GLU A 117 25.80 -22.56 -5.50
N PRO A 118 26.42 -23.74 -5.75
CA PRO A 118 27.59 -23.82 -6.63
C PRO A 118 27.27 -23.50 -8.11
N GLU A 119 26.05 -23.78 -8.55
CA GLU A 119 25.60 -23.50 -9.92
C GLU A 119 25.38 -22.00 -10.13
N LEU A 120 24.86 -21.32 -9.11
CA LEU A 120 24.70 -19.86 -9.10
C LEU A 120 26.06 -19.16 -9.15
N VAL A 121 27.03 -19.63 -8.35
CA VAL A 121 28.41 -19.11 -8.40
C VAL A 121 29.00 -19.28 -9.80
N THR A 122 28.84 -20.46 -10.40
CA THR A 122 29.33 -20.73 -11.77
C THR A 122 28.63 -19.83 -12.80
N TYR A 123 27.33 -19.59 -12.65
CA TYR A 123 26.55 -18.70 -13.51
C TYR A 123 27.05 -17.25 -13.42
N ALA A 124 27.24 -16.74 -12.20
CA ALA A 124 27.79 -15.42 -11.92
C ALA A 124 29.21 -15.24 -12.48
N GLU A 125 30.08 -16.22 -12.29
CA GLU A 125 31.45 -16.19 -12.81
C GLU A 125 31.48 -16.13 -14.35
N ARG A 126 30.61 -16.88 -15.03
CA ARG A 126 30.48 -16.83 -16.50
C ARG A 126 29.94 -15.49 -16.98
N ALA A 127 28.95 -14.93 -16.29
CA ALA A 127 28.41 -13.59 -16.60
C ALA A 127 29.51 -12.51 -16.46
N GLN A 128 30.27 -12.54 -15.37
CA GLN A 128 31.38 -11.61 -15.14
C GLN A 128 32.52 -11.80 -16.12
N ALA A 129 32.82 -13.04 -16.54
CA ALA A 129 33.82 -13.30 -17.58
C ALA A 129 33.42 -12.67 -18.92
N ILE A 130 32.13 -12.75 -19.29
CA ILE A 130 31.60 -12.08 -20.49
C ILE A 130 31.73 -10.56 -20.34
N GLN A 131 31.28 -10.01 -19.20
CA GLN A 131 31.35 -8.57 -18.94
C GLN A 131 32.78 -8.03 -19.03
N LYS A 132 33.78 -8.73 -18.47
CA LYS A 132 35.19 -8.35 -18.53
C LYS A 132 35.74 -8.29 -19.95
N ILE A 133 35.34 -9.22 -20.82
CA ILE A 133 35.74 -9.24 -22.23
C ILE A 133 35.06 -8.09 -22.98
N THR A 134 33.77 -7.86 -22.75
CA THR A 134 33.04 -6.79 -23.43
C THR A 134 33.52 -5.39 -22.99
N ALA A 135 33.98 -5.25 -21.76
CA ALA A 135 34.55 -4.01 -21.23
C ALA A 135 35.85 -3.58 -21.94
N THR A 136 36.58 -4.52 -22.58
CA THR A 136 37.75 -4.18 -23.41
C THR A 136 37.39 -3.83 -24.86
N GLY A 137 36.10 -3.87 -25.21
CA GLY A 137 35.61 -3.71 -26.59
C GLY A 137 35.73 -4.98 -27.44
N GLU A 138 36.11 -6.12 -26.83
CA GLU A 138 36.22 -7.40 -27.51
C GLU A 138 34.88 -8.16 -27.49
N ARG A 139 34.69 -9.06 -28.46
CA ARG A 139 33.52 -9.94 -28.51
C ARG A 139 33.79 -11.25 -27.76
N PRO A 140 32.90 -11.67 -26.85
CA PRO A 140 33.00 -13.00 -26.21
C PRO A 140 33.03 -14.11 -27.25
N SER A 141 33.78 -15.18 -26.94
CA SER A 141 33.81 -16.36 -27.82
C SER A 141 32.43 -17.06 -27.85
N PRO A 142 32.04 -17.68 -28.98
CA PRO A 142 30.80 -18.46 -29.06
C PRO A 142 30.71 -19.57 -28.01
N GLU A 143 31.85 -20.16 -27.65
CA GLU A 143 31.94 -21.20 -26.63
C GLU A 143 31.60 -20.65 -25.23
N LEU A 144 32.09 -19.47 -24.86
CA LEU A 144 31.76 -18.83 -23.58
C LEU A 144 30.27 -18.45 -23.50
N LEU A 145 29.71 -17.94 -24.60
CA LEU A 145 28.27 -17.63 -24.67
C LEU A 145 27.41 -18.89 -24.55
N LYS A 146 27.84 -19.99 -25.18
CA LYS A 146 27.19 -21.30 -25.03
C LYS A 146 27.27 -21.79 -23.59
N GLN A 147 28.45 -21.74 -22.97
CA GLN A 147 28.61 -22.12 -21.57
C GLN A 147 27.74 -21.28 -20.63
N PHE A 148 27.63 -19.97 -20.85
CA PHE A 148 26.72 -19.13 -20.08
C PHE A 148 25.25 -19.54 -20.28
N SER A 149 24.82 -19.76 -21.52
CA SER A 149 23.45 -20.22 -21.83
C SER A 149 23.13 -21.60 -21.26
N ASP A 150 24.08 -22.54 -21.30
CA ASP A 150 23.93 -23.86 -20.71
C ASP A 150 23.81 -23.74 -19.18
N GLN A 151 24.61 -22.86 -18.56
CA GLN A 151 24.54 -22.62 -17.11
C GLN A 151 23.24 -21.94 -16.70
N PHE A 152 22.75 -20.99 -17.51
CA PHE A 152 21.44 -20.36 -17.30
C PHE A 152 20.36 -21.43 -17.17
N SER A 153 20.34 -22.39 -18.10
CA SER A 153 19.36 -23.48 -18.13
C SER A 153 19.48 -24.42 -16.92
N VAL A 154 20.70 -24.71 -16.46
CA VAL A 154 20.94 -25.51 -15.25
C VAL A 154 20.43 -24.80 -13.99
N VAL A 155 20.63 -23.49 -13.88
CA VAL A 155 20.13 -22.70 -12.76
C VAL A 155 18.61 -22.59 -12.82
N GLU A 156 18.03 -22.41 -14.01
CA GLU A 156 16.58 -22.38 -14.26
C GLU A 156 15.90 -23.66 -13.78
N GLU A 157 16.39 -24.84 -14.22
CA GLU A 157 15.83 -26.14 -13.83
C GLU A 157 15.88 -26.37 -12.31
N LYS A 158 16.97 -25.96 -11.65
CA LYS A 158 17.11 -26.10 -10.19
C LYS A 158 16.27 -25.09 -9.43
N MET A 159 16.11 -23.88 -9.97
CA MET A 159 15.22 -22.85 -9.41
C MET A 159 13.76 -23.29 -9.51
N GLU A 160 13.34 -23.85 -10.64
CA GLU A 160 12.00 -24.44 -10.82
C GLU A 160 11.74 -25.52 -9.74
N GLY A 161 12.66 -26.47 -9.58
CA GLY A 161 12.55 -27.50 -8.54
C GLY A 161 12.52 -26.94 -7.10
N LEU A 162 13.26 -25.87 -6.83
CA LEU A 162 13.21 -25.16 -5.54
C LEU A 162 11.85 -24.45 -5.35
N GLY A 163 11.33 -23.82 -6.41
CA GLY A 163 10.04 -23.13 -6.41
C GLY A 163 8.88 -24.08 -6.13
N ASP A 164 8.86 -25.24 -6.78
CA ASP A 164 7.87 -26.30 -6.54
C ASP A 164 7.86 -26.75 -5.08
N GLU A 165 9.04 -26.94 -4.49
CA GLU A 165 9.15 -27.36 -3.09
C GLU A 165 8.72 -26.25 -2.12
N ILE A 166 9.04 -24.98 -2.43
CA ILE A 166 8.56 -23.83 -1.64
C ILE A 166 7.03 -23.72 -1.72
N ALA A 167 6.44 -23.96 -2.89
CA ALA A 167 4.99 -23.98 -3.07
C ALA A 167 4.34 -25.13 -2.28
N ALA A 168 4.92 -26.32 -2.31
CA ALA A 168 4.46 -27.48 -1.53
C ALA A 168 4.55 -27.23 -0.02
N PHE A 169 5.66 -26.65 0.45
CA PHE A 169 5.85 -26.25 1.83
C PHE A 169 4.81 -25.21 2.26
N SER A 170 4.58 -24.19 1.42
CA SER A 170 3.58 -23.13 1.66
C SER A 170 2.17 -23.70 1.78
N ALA A 171 1.76 -24.57 0.85
CA ALA A 171 0.47 -25.24 0.89
C ALA A 171 0.30 -26.06 2.18
N THR A 172 1.34 -26.80 2.58
CA THR A 172 1.35 -27.59 3.82
C THR A 172 1.27 -26.70 5.06
N ALA A 173 1.98 -25.57 5.09
CA ALA A 173 1.96 -24.62 6.20
C ALA A 173 0.58 -23.97 6.37
N VAL A 174 -0.07 -23.56 5.27
CA VAL A 174 -1.42 -23.00 5.27
C VAL A 174 -2.45 -24.05 5.70
N GLN A 175 -2.36 -25.28 5.17
CA GLN A 175 -3.26 -26.37 5.56
C GLN A 175 -3.12 -26.72 7.05
N LYS A 176 -1.89 -26.81 7.55
CA LYS A 176 -1.63 -27.07 8.97
C LYS A 176 -2.15 -25.93 9.86
N SER A 177 -1.99 -24.68 9.43
CA SER A 177 -2.48 -23.52 10.18
C SER A 177 -4.01 -23.48 10.25
N THR A 178 -4.69 -23.71 9.13
CA THR A 178 -6.16 -23.76 9.07
C THR A 178 -6.73 -24.93 9.89
N LEU A 179 -6.13 -26.12 9.80
CA LEU A 179 -6.55 -27.27 10.61
C LEU A 179 -6.32 -27.03 12.11
N THR A 180 -5.16 -26.48 12.48
CA THR A 180 -4.86 -26.14 13.88
C THR A 180 -5.85 -25.10 14.42
N GLY A 181 -6.19 -24.07 13.63
CA GLY A 181 -7.20 -23.09 13.98
C GLY A 181 -8.59 -23.69 14.17
N ASN A 182 -9.02 -24.57 13.27
CA ASN A 182 -10.32 -25.25 13.38
C ASN A 182 -10.40 -26.18 14.60
N VAL A 183 -9.33 -26.92 14.89
CA VAL A 183 -9.24 -27.77 16.09
C VAL A 183 -9.27 -26.92 17.35
N ALA A 184 -8.53 -25.82 17.39
CA ALA A 184 -8.52 -24.86 18.49
C ALA A 184 -9.93 -24.28 18.77
N ILE A 185 -10.63 -23.80 17.73
CA ILE A 185 -12.01 -23.29 17.85
C ILE A 185 -12.95 -24.40 18.33
N SER A 186 -12.82 -25.61 17.81
CA SER A 186 -13.68 -26.75 18.21
C SER A 186 -13.48 -27.12 19.69
N ILE A 187 -12.24 -27.11 20.18
CA ILE A 187 -11.93 -27.37 21.60
C ILE A 187 -12.50 -26.25 22.48
N MET A 188 -12.33 -24.99 22.09
CA MET A 188 -12.89 -23.84 22.82
C MET A 188 -14.42 -23.90 22.89
N MET A 189 -15.09 -24.23 21.78
CA MET A 189 -16.54 -24.42 21.74
C MET A 189 -17.00 -25.59 22.61
N ALA A 190 -16.30 -26.73 22.57
CA ALA A 190 -16.61 -27.88 23.41
C ALA A 190 -16.46 -27.54 24.91
N ILE A 191 -15.40 -26.82 25.29
CA ILE A 191 -15.18 -26.36 26.66
C ILE A 191 -16.27 -25.35 27.08
N LEU A 192 -16.69 -24.46 26.19
CA LEU A 192 -17.78 -23.51 26.46
C LEU A 192 -19.10 -24.25 26.72
N VAL A 193 -19.46 -25.23 25.88
CA VAL A 193 -20.67 -26.04 26.07
C VAL A 193 -20.61 -26.86 27.36
N LEU A 194 -19.49 -27.52 27.63
CA LEU A 194 -19.27 -28.25 28.89
C LEU A 194 -19.30 -27.30 30.10
N GLY A 195 -18.78 -26.08 29.93
CA GLY A 195 -18.90 -24.93 30.84
C GLY A 195 -20.33 -24.63 31.26
N LEU A 196 -21.20 -24.46 30.26
CA LEU A 196 -22.62 -24.15 30.46
C LEU A 196 -23.38 -25.33 31.09
N ILE A 197 -23.10 -26.57 30.68
CA ILE A 197 -23.72 -27.77 31.26
C ILE A 197 -23.29 -27.92 32.73
N PHE A 198 -22.01 -27.71 33.02
CA PHE A 198 -21.46 -27.81 34.36
C PHE A 198 -22.00 -26.72 35.30
N SER A 199 -22.09 -25.47 34.82
CA SER A 199 -22.66 -24.37 35.58
C SER A 199 -24.15 -24.60 35.89
N ALA A 200 -24.93 -25.06 34.91
CA ALA A 200 -26.33 -25.45 35.11
C ALA A 200 -26.47 -26.58 36.14
N GLY A 201 -25.56 -27.58 36.11
CA GLY A 201 -25.51 -28.67 37.09
C GLY A 201 -25.19 -28.19 38.51
N LEU A 202 -24.25 -27.25 38.67
CA LEU A 202 -23.92 -26.65 39.96
C LEU A 202 -25.08 -25.80 40.52
N ILE A 203 -25.75 -25.03 39.66
CA ILE A 203 -26.94 -24.24 40.04
C ILE A 203 -28.05 -25.18 40.50
N TRP A 204 -28.35 -26.22 39.72
CA TRP A 204 -29.36 -27.22 40.08
C TRP A 204 -29.03 -27.92 41.41
N PHE A 205 -27.76 -28.30 41.62
CA PHE A 205 -27.29 -28.91 42.86
C PHE A 205 -27.44 -27.97 44.06
N ALA A 206 -27.05 -26.70 43.93
CA ALA A 206 -27.18 -25.69 45.00
C ALA A 206 -28.65 -25.41 45.32
N VAL A 207 -29.50 -25.26 44.30
CA VAL A 207 -30.95 -25.05 44.46
C VAL A 207 -31.57 -26.21 45.23
N ARG A 208 -31.32 -27.45 44.81
CA ARG A 208 -31.95 -28.63 45.41
C ARG A 208 -31.39 -28.98 46.79
N SER A 209 -30.09 -28.77 47.03
CA SER A 209 -29.44 -29.23 48.27
C SER A 209 -29.35 -28.21 49.39
N ILE A 210 -29.51 -26.91 49.08
CA ILE A 210 -29.38 -25.79 50.01
C ILE A 210 -30.62 -24.88 49.96
N ILE A 211 -31.00 -24.36 48.78
CA ILE A 211 -32.02 -23.31 48.67
C ILE A 211 -33.43 -23.83 48.98
N VAL A 212 -33.88 -24.90 48.34
CA VAL A 212 -35.23 -25.47 48.55
C VAL A 212 -35.46 -25.88 50.03
N PRO A 213 -34.52 -26.55 50.70
CA PRO A 213 -34.66 -26.90 52.12
C PRO A 213 -34.65 -25.70 53.08
N LEU A 214 -33.86 -24.65 52.77
CA LEU A 214 -33.89 -23.41 53.55
C LEU A 214 -35.22 -22.67 53.37
N ALA A 215 -35.77 -22.65 52.16
CA ALA A 215 -37.08 -22.06 51.88
C ALA A 215 -38.21 -22.82 52.60
N SER A 216 -38.14 -24.16 52.68
CA SER A 216 -39.12 -24.94 53.47
C SER A 216 -39.01 -24.68 54.97
N LEU A 217 -37.79 -24.54 55.51
CA LEU A 217 -37.59 -24.15 56.91
C LEU A 217 -38.11 -22.74 57.20
N GLN A 218 -37.88 -21.78 56.31
CA GLN A 218 -38.40 -20.42 56.42
C GLN A 218 -39.93 -20.41 56.40
N SER A 219 -40.55 -21.20 55.51
CA SER A 219 -42.02 -21.35 55.47
C SER A 219 -42.56 -21.96 56.76
N ALA A 220 -41.94 -23.03 57.26
CA ALA A 220 -42.37 -23.70 58.48
C ALA A 220 -42.23 -22.80 59.72
N LEU A 221 -41.14 -22.05 59.84
CA LEU A 221 -40.96 -21.04 60.89
C LEU A 221 -41.98 -19.90 60.78
N SER A 222 -42.35 -19.48 59.57
CA SER A 222 -43.40 -18.47 59.35
C SER A 222 -44.78 -18.98 59.77
N ASP A 223 -45.11 -20.24 59.49
CA ASP A 223 -46.38 -20.86 59.90
C ASP A 223 -46.45 -21.10 61.41
N LEU A 224 -45.33 -21.46 62.04
CA LEU A 224 -45.22 -21.60 63.49
C LEU A 224 -45.40 -20.25 64.21
N ALA A 225 -44.78 -19.18 63.69
CA ALA A 225 -44.94 -17.82 64.20
C ALA A 225 -46.39 -17.29 64.07
N LYS A 226 -47.18 -17.85 63.14
CA LYS A 226 -48.61 -17.53 62.95
C LYS A 226 -49.55 -18.39 63.82
N GLY A 227 -49.01 -19.16 64.77
CA GLY A 227 -49.79 -19.90 65.76
C GLY A 227 -50.37 -21.23 65.27
N LYS A 228 -49.93 -21.74 64.11
CA LYS A 228 -50.29 -23.09 63.67
C LYS A 228 -49.34 -24.09 64.32
N SER A 229 -49.88 -24.93 65.21
CA SER A 229 -49.12 -25.91 65.99
C SER A 229 -48.82 -27.20 65.23
N ASP A 230 -49.48 -27.42 64.10
CA ASP A 230 -49.42 -28.65 63.31
C ASP A 230 -48.80 -28.35 61.94
N VAL A 231 -47.47 -28.31 61.91
CA VAL A 231 -46.68 -28.08 60.69
C VAL A 231 -45.79 -29.29 60.47
N GLU A 232 -46.04 -30.03 59.40
CA GLU A 232 -45.32 -31.26 59.06
C GLU A 232 -43.94 -30.92 58.46
N LEU A 233 -42.88 -31.10 59.26
CA LEU A 233 -41.49 -30.87 58.83
C LEU A 233 -40.97 -32.10 58.07
N THR A 234 -41.00 -32.04 56.74
CA THR A 234 -40.62 -33.17 55.86
C THR A 234 -39.11 -33.50 55.85
N GLU A 235 -38.24 -32.70 56.50
CA GLU A 235 -36.77 -32.76 56.34
C GLU A 235 -35.99 -33.07 57.66
N VAL A 236 -36.65 -33.59 58.70
CA VAL A 236 -36.07 -33.80 60.04
C VAL A 236 -34.98 -34.91 60.08
N ASP A 237 -35.01 -35.86 59.15
CA ASP A 237 -34.09 -37.01 59.13
C ASP A 237 -32.73 -36.73 58.43
N ARG A 238 -32.42 -35.44 58.19
CA ARG A 238 -31.17 -35.04 57.55
C ARG A 238 -30.01 -34.95 58.55
N ALA A 239 -28.88 -35.52 58.15
CA ALA A 239 -27.64 -35.53 58.95
C ALA A 239 -26.72 -34.29 58.75
N ASP A 240 -27.24 -33.19 58.21
CA ASP A 240 -26.49 -31.94 57.97
C ASP A 240 -27.04 -30.75 58.75
N GLU A 241 -26.43 -29.56 58.67
CA GLU A 241 -26.81 -28.41 59.50
C GLU A 241 -28.26 -27.95 59.28
N ILE A 242 -28.83 -28.23 58.12
CA ILE A 242 -30.25 -27.97 57.83
C ILE A 242 -31.14 -28.92 58.63
N GLY A 243 -30.77 -30.20 58.73
CA GLY A 243 -31.46 -31.16 59.59
C GLY A 243 -31.25 -30.90 61.09
N ALA A 244 -30.08 -30.38 61.48
CA ALA A 244 -29.85 -29.94 62.86
C ALA A 244 -30.73 -28.73 63.22
N ILE A 245 -30.87 -27.75 62.32
CA ILE A 245 -31.80 -26.62 62.49
C ILE A 245 -33.26 -27.11 62.49
N ALA A 246 -33.63 -28.02 61.58
CA ALA A 246 -34.97 -28.63 61.56
C ALA A 246 -35.29 -29.37 62.88
N GLY A 247 -34.33 -30.12 63.42
CA GLY A 247 -34.42 -30.80 64.70
C GLY A 247 -34.55 -29.83 65.88
N SER A 248 -33.80 -28.73 65.88
CA SER A 248 -33.95 -27.66 66.89
C SER A 248 -35.30 -26.93 66.80
N VAL A 249 -35.92 -26.87 65.63
CA VAL A 249 -37.29 -26.33 65.45
C VAL A 249 -38.35 -27.31 65.96
N VAL A 250 -38.13 -28.63 65.86
CA VAL A 250 -38.95 -29.66 66.51
C VAL A 250 -38.80 -29.61 68.04
N GLU A 251 -37.59 -29.38 68.55
CA GLU A 251 -37.31 -29.19 70.00
C GLU A 251 -37.94 -27.89 70.53
N LEU A 252 -38.04 -26.84 69.71
CA LEU A 252 -38.76 -25.59 70.00
C LEU A 252 -40.28 -25.77 69.95
N GLN A 253 -40.80 -26.64 69.08
CA GLN A 253 -42.22 -27.04 69.05
C GLN A 253 -42.65 -27.73 70.36
N ASP A 254 -41.80 -28.60 70.91
CA ASP A 254 -42.04 -29.25 72.22
C ASP A 254 -41.93 -28.27 73.41
N MET A 255 -41.04 -27.26 73.32
CA MET A 255 -40.89 -26.24 74.37
C MET A 255 -42.03 -25.20 74.38
N LEU A 256 -42.62 -24.87 73.23
CA LEU A 256 -43.69 -23.87 73.12
C LEU A 256 -45.09 -24.45 73.37
N ALA A 257 -45.29 -25.77 73.27
CA ALA A 257 -46.55 -26.43 73.64
C ALA A 257 -46.75 -26.56 75.17
N ASN A 258 -45.69 -26.42 75.98
CA ASN A 258 -45.75 -26.57 77.44
C ASN A 258 -45.27 -25.34 78.25
N LYS A 259 -45.13 -24.17 77.63
CA LYS A 259 -44.86 -22.90 78.33
C LYS A 259 -45.94 -21.83 78.12
N ALA A 260 -47.21 -22.25 78.19
CA ALA A 260 -48.36 -21.35 78.05
C ALA A 260 -49.32 -21.33 79.25
N LYS A 261 -49.02 -21.98 80.38
CA LYS A 261 -49.92 -21.97 81.55
C LYS A 261 -49.27 -22.06 82.94
N ALA A 262 -47.97 -21.92 83.09
CA ALA A 262 -47.29 -22.14 84.38
C ALA A 262 -46.12 -21.19 84.68
N GLU A 263 -46.22 -19.90 84.33
CA GLU A 263 -45.42 -18.84 84.96
C GLU A 263 -46.32 -17.64 85.32
N ALA A 264 -47.57 -17.93 85.74
CA ALA A 264 -48.52 -16.94 86.28
C ALA A 264 -48.51 -16.85 87.81
N GLU A 265 -47.62 -17.57 88.50
CA GLU A 265 -47.62 -17.66 89.97
C GLU A 265 -46.28 -17.38 90.66
N GLU A 266 -45.21 -17.04 89.93
CA GLU A 266 -43.92 -16.64 90.55
C GLU A 266 -43.57 -15.16 90.37
N GLU A 267 -44.53 -14.34 89.94
CA GLU A 267 -44.37 -12.89 89.83
C GLU A 267 -45.05 -12.10 90.94
N ALA A 268 -45.79 -12.77 91.85
CA ALA A 268 -46.54 -12.09 92.90
C ALA A 268 -45.67 -11.62 94.09
N ASN A 269 -44.47 -12.20 94.29
CA ASN A 269 -43.66 -11.94 95.51
C ASN A 269 -42.37 -11.13 95.30
N ARG A 270 -42.03 -10.72 94.07
CA ARG A 270 -40.97 -9.71 93.80
C ARG A 270 -41.50 -8.37 93.27
N GLN A 271 -42.82 -8.22 93.13
CA GLN A 271 -43.43 -7.02 92.55
C GLN A 271 -43.57 -5.86 93.54
N GLN A 272 -43.63 -6.09 94.86
CA GLN A 272 -43.88 -4.98 95.80
C GLN A 272 -42.64 -4.12 96.13
N ALA A 273 -41.41 -4.62 95.95
CA ALA A 273 -40.20 -3.81 96.18
C ALA A 273 -39.67 -3.11 94.91
N ALA A 274 -40.06 -3.55 93.71
CA ALA A 274 -39.61 -2.99 92.44
C ALA A 274 -40.65 -2.07 91.75
N ALA A 275 -41.94 -2.15 92.10
CA ALA A 275 -42.99 -1.34 91.48
C ALA A 275 -42.85 0.18 91.69
N GLN A 276 -42.22 0.63 92.79
CA GLN A 276 -41.99 2.06 93.04
C GLN A 276 -40.84 2.67 92.21
N LEU A 277 -39.88 1.86 91.73
CA LEU A 277 -38.86 2.30 90.78
C LEU A 277 -39.37 2.18 89.33
N ARG A 278 -40.12 1.11 89.01
CA ARG A 278 -40.68 0.85 87.67
C ARG A 278 -41.67 1.91 87.20
N GLN A 279 -42.56 2.45 88.03
CA GLN A 279 -43.52 3.48 87.54
C GLN A 279 -42.84 4.81 87.17
N ARG A 280 -41.71 5.14 87.81
CA ARG A 280 -40.96 6.36 87.51
C ARG A 280 -40.10 6.19 86.24
N ASP A 281 -39.56 4.99 86.03
CA ASP A 281 -38.82 4.64 84.82
C ASP A 281 -39.74 4.28 83.64
N GLU A 282 -40.94 3.74 83.84
CA GLU A 282 -41.87 3.33 82.77
C GLU A 282 -42.44 4.52 81.99
N ASN A 283 -42.73 5.65 82.65
CA ASN A 283 -43.19 6.84 81.92
C ASN A 283 -42.05 7.52 81.16
N VAL A 284 -40.83 7.54 81.72
CA VAL A 284 -39.63 8.08 81.05
C VAL A 284 -39.17 7.15 79.92
N ASN A 285 -39.24 5.84 80.11
CA ASN A 285 -38.90 4.84 79.10
C ASN A 285 -39.98 4.69 78.04
N ARG A 286 -41.28 4.86 78.36
CA ARG A 286 -42.35 4.92 77.33
C ARG A 286 -42.23 6.18 76.49
N ALA A 287 -41.96 7.34 77.11
CA ALA A 287 -41.72 8.57 76.35
C ALA A 287 -40.47 8.46 75.47
N ARG A 288 -39.34 7.94 76.00
CA ARG A 288 -38.12 7.68 75.21
C ARG A 288 -38.30 6.61 74.14
N ALA A 289 -39.01 5.52 74.43
CA ALA A 289 -39.28 4.45 73.46
C ALA A 289 -40.25 4.91 72.36
N GLN A 290 -41.23 5.75 72.69
CA GLN A 290 -42.12 6.35 71.71
C GLN A 290 -41.37 7.35 70.82
N GLN A 291 -40.50 8.18 71.41
CA GLN A 291 -39.64 9.11 70.69
C GLN A 291 -38.60 8.38 69.81
N GLN A 292 -38.00 7.28 70.29
CA GLN A 292 -37.17 6.39 69.47
C GLN A 292 -37.96 5.69 68.37
N ALA A 293 -39.18 5.23 68.64
CA ALA A 293 -40.03 4.58 67.64
C ALA A 293 -40.43 5.55 66.52
N GLU A 294 -40.73 6.81 66.85
CA GLU A 294 -41.00 7.87 65.87
C GLU A 294 -39.76 8.17 65.00
N ILE A 295 -38.57 8.27 65.60
CA ILE A 295 -37.30 8.46 64.88
C ILE A 295 -36.97 7.29 63.96
N VAL A 296 -37.12 6.05 64.44
CA VAL A 296 -36.90 4.84 63.64
C VAL A 296 -37.93 4.73 62.52
N ALA A 297 -39.19 5.12 62.75
CA ALA A 297 -40.22 5.16 61.72
C ALA A 297 -39.93 6.23 60.66
N ALA A 298 -39.50 7.44 61.06
CA ALA A 298 -39.11 8.51 60.15
C ALA A 298 -37.88 8.13 59.31
N LEU A 299 -36.85 7.55 59.94
CA LEU A 299 -35.66 7.03 59.25
C LEU A 299 -36.02 5.84 58.34
N GLY A 300 -36.87 4.92 58.80
CA GLY A 300 -37.34 3.77 58.01
C GLY A 300 -38.16 4.19 56.80
N SER A 301 -38.99 5.21 56.92
CA SER A 301 -39.74 5.82 55.81
C SER A 301 -38.80 6.50 54.81
N ALA A 302 -37.82 7.26 55.31
CA ALA A 302 -36.82 7.91 54.47
C ALA A 302 -35.92 6.89 53.73
N LEU A 303 -35.47 5.84 54.41
CA LEU A 303 -34.75 4.71 53.81
C LEU A 303 -35.61 3.93 52.81
N GLY A 304 -36.91 3.77 53.08
CA GLY A 304 -37.86 3.18 52.15
C GLY A 304 -37.92 3.97 50.84
N ARG A 305 -38.12 5.28 50.93
CA ARG A 305 -38.10 6.18 49.76
C ARG A 305 -36.76 6.16 49.03
N LEU A 306 -35.64 6.16 49.75
CA LEU A 306 -34.32 6.02 49.16
C LEU A 306 -34.16 4.67 48.43
N SER A 307 -34.71 3.58 48.98
CA SER A 307 -34.69 2.25 48.33
C SER A 307 -35.56 2.18 47.07
N ASP A 308 -36.61 3.00 47.01
CA ASP A 308 -37.43 3.20 45.80
C ASP A 308 -36.77 4.15 44.79
N GLY A 309 -35.55 4.61 45.05
CA GLY A 309 -34.77 5.49 44.17
C GLY A 309 -35.04 6.99 44.37
N ASP A 310 -35.80 7.40 45.39
CA ASP A 310 -36.09 8.80 45.65
C ASP A 310 -34.99 9.50 46.46
N LEU A 311 -34.08 10.14 45.74
CA LEU A 311 -32.96 10.91 46.31
C LEU A 311 -33.35 12.34 46.69
N THR A 312 -34.62 12.71 46.56
CA THR A 312 -35.14 14.00 47.05
C THR A 312 -35.67 13.92 48.49
N SER A 313 -35.78 12.71 49.04
CA SER A 313 -36.35 12.45 50.37
C SER A 313 -35.36 12.77 51.50
N THR A 314 -35.49 13.97 52.07
CA THR A 314 -34.78 14.39 53.29
C THR A 314 -35.66 14.28 54.54
N ILE A 315 -35.05 14.06 55.70
CA ILE A 315 -35.74 14.07 57.00
C ILE A 315 -35.86 15.52 57.46
N SER A 316 -37.08 16.06 57.34
CA SER A 316 -37.44 17.43 57.75
C SER A 316 -37.84 17.55 59.22
N GLU A 317 -38.21 16.43 59.85
CA GLU A 317 -38.60 16.38 61.26
C GLU A 317 -37.41 16.66 62.18
N GLU A 318 -37.62 17.45 63.23
CA GLU A 318 -36.57 17.84 64.17
C GLU A 318 -36.33 16.69 65.17
N PHE A 319 -35.14 16.11 65.10
CA PHE A 319 -34.75 15.03 66.01
C PHE A 319 -34.20 15.61 67.32
N PRO A 320 -34.42 14.93 68.46
CA PRO A 320 -33.77 15.28 69.72
C PRO A 320 -32.25 15.31 69.59
N GLU A 321 -31.57 16.09 70.43
CA GLU A 321 -30.13 16.35 70.27
C GLU A 321 -29.26 15.08 70.27
N GLU A 322 -29.72 14.01 70.94
CA GLU A 322 -29.07 12.68 70.95
C GLU A 322 -29.16 11.92 69.60
N PHE A 323 -30.08 12.27 68.69
CA PHE A 323 -30.26 11.65 67.37
C PHE A 323 -30.08 12.60 66.19
N LYS A 324 -29.86 13.90 66.45
CA LYS A 324 -29.66 14.93 65.42
C LYS A 324 -28.55 14.57 64.43
N GLN A 325 -27.45 13.99 64.91
CA GLN A 325 -26.34 13.54 64.06
C GLN A 325 -26.80 12.48 63.04
N ILE A 326 -27.67 11.54 63.41
CA ILE A 326 -28.18 10.52 62.47
C ILE A 326 -28.99 11.16 61.33
N ARG A 327 -29.81 12.17 61.66
CA ARG A 327 -30.57 12.94 60.66
C ARG A 327 -29.65 13.69 59.71
N GLU A 328 -28.64 14.36 60.26
CA GLU A 328 -27.66 15.13 59.50
C GLU A 328 -26.83 14.22 58.59
N ASP A 329 -26.33 13.10 59.11
CA ASP A 329 -25.57 12.09 58.35
C ASP A 329 -26.41 11.47 57.23
N TYR A 330 -27.69 11.13 57.50
CA TYR A 330 -28.61 10.63 56.46
C TYR A 330 -28.85 11.68 55.37
N ASN A 331 -29.21 12.91 55.75
CA ASN A 331 -29.49 13.98 54.78
C ASN A 331 -28.23 14.32 53.95
N GLN A 332 -27.05 14.35 54.59
CA GLN A 332 -25.78 14.57 53.92
C GLN A 332 -25.47 13.43 52.93
N ALA A 333 -25.68 12.17 53.32
CA ALA A 333 -25.46 11.03 52.45
C ALA A 333 -26.38 11.05 51.22
N VAL A 334 -27.67 11.36 51.40
CA VAL A 334 -28.63 11.50 50.29
C VAL A 334 -28.24 12.66 49.38
N SER A 335 -27.87 13.82 49.93
CA SER A 335 -27.42 14.98 49.16
C SER A 335 -26.18 14.66 48.32
N THR A 336 -25.16 14.03 48.91
CA THR A 336 -23.93 13.65 48.20
C THR A 336 -24.21 12.61 47.11
N LEU A 337 -25.11 11.66 47.35
CA LEU A 337 -25.50 10.66 46.35
C LEU A 337 -26.30 11.31 45.20
N GLN A 338 -27.20 12.24 45.50
CA GLN A 338 -27.95 13.02 44.51
C GLN A 338 -27.00 13.85 43.64
N GLU A 339 -26.05 14.57 44.24
CA GLU A 339 -25.04 15.36 43.52
C GLU A 339 -24.19 14.48 42.60
N ALA A 340 -23.70 13.35 43.10
CA ALA A 340 -22.89 12.42 42.32
C ALA A 340 -23.66 11.85 41.11
N LEU A 341 -24.90 11.40 41.30
CA LEU A 341 -25.72 10.85 40.21
C LEU A 341 -26.17 11.93 39.22
N THR A 342 -26.42 13.16 39.68
CA THR A 342 -26.71 14.31 38.82
C THR A 342 -25.49 14.65 37.95
N PHE A 343 -24.28 14.62 38.51
CA PHE A 343 -23.04 14.82 37.76
C PHE A 343 -22.84 13.71 36.70
N VAL A 344 -23.10 12.45 37.04
CA VAL A 344 -23.04 11.34 36.09
C VAL A 344 -24.07 11.52 34.96
N ALA A 345 -25.31 11.94 35.27
CA ALA A 345 -26.34 12.23 34.26
C ALA A 345 -25.92 13.35 33.28
N ALA A 346 -25.32 14.41 33.81
CA ALA A 346 -24.80 15.51 33.00
C ALA A 346 -23.67 15.03 32.06
N ASN A 347 -22.73 14.23 32.58
CA ASN A 347 -21.65 13.66 31.77
C ASN A 347 -22.16 12.70 30.69
N ALA A 348 -23.15 11.86 31.00
CA ALA A 348 -23.79 10.98 30.03
C ALA A 348 -24.40 11.77 28.85
N THR A 349 -25.05 12.90 29.16
CA THR A 349 -25.63 13.80 28.15
C THR A 349 -24.53 14.43 27.28
N SER A 350 -23.44 14.90 27.90
CA SER A 350 -22.30 15.48 27.19
C SER A 350 -21.59 14.48 26.29
N ILE A 351 -21.36 13.24 26.77
CA ILE A 351 -20.74 12.16 25.99
C ILE A 351 -21.57 11.84 24.75
N ARG A 352 -22.90 11.76 24.89
CA ARG A 352 -23.81 11.51 23.76
C ARG A 352 -23.81 12.65 22.74
N GLY A 353 -23.79 13.90 23.22
CA GLY A 353 -23.63 15.08 22.37
C GLY A 353 -22.33 14.99 21.55
N GLY A 354 -21.20 14.74 22.21
CA GLY A 354 -19.90 14.58 21.56
C GLY A 354 -19.85 13.40 20.59
N ALA A 355 -20.42 12.24 20.96
CA ALA A 355 -20.49 11.08 20.08
C ALA A 355 -21.33 11.35 18.81
N THR A 356 -22.39 12.14 18.92
CA THR A 356 -23.21 12.57 17.78
C THR A 356 -22.46 13.55 16.87
N GLU A 357 -21.71 14.50 17.45
CA GLU A 357 -20.87 15.41 16.67
C GLU A 357 -19.76 14.66 15.92
N ILE A 358 -19.09 13.72 16.57
CA ILE A 358 -18.06 12.89 15.94
C ILE A 358 -18.68 12.01 14.84
N ALA A 359 -19.87 11.44 15.05
CA ALA A 359 -20.57 10.66 14.02
C ALA A 359 -20.87 11.50 12.77
N ASN A 360 -21.33 12.75 12.95
CA ASN A 360 -21.57 13.65 11.81
C ASN A 360 -20.26 14.03 11.09
N ALA A 361 -19.18 14.25 11.83
CA ALA A 361 -17.86 14.52 11.24
C ALA A 361 -17.31 13.30 10.48
N ALA A 362 -17.56 12.10 10.99
CA ALA A 362 -17.21 10.85 10.32
C ALA A 362 -18.01 10.66 9.01
N ASP A 363 -19.31 10.98 8.99
CA ASP A 363 -20.12 10.95 7.75
C ASP A 363 -19.60 11.93 6.69
N ASP A 364 -19.21 13.15 7.08
CA ASP A 364 -18.59 14.12 6.17
C ASP A 364 -17.24 13.60 5.64
N LEU A 365 -16.41 13.04 6.52
CA LEU A 365 -15.14 12.43 6.13
C LEU A 365 -15.36 11.24 5.18
N SER A 366 -16.39 10.43 5.39
CA SER A 366 -16.77 9.34 4.48
C SER A 366 -17.01 9.85 3.06
N ARG A 367 -17.87 10.86 2.92
CA ARG A 367 -18.21 11.43 1.60
C ARG A 367 -17.00 12.05 0.90
N ARG A 368 -16.13 12.71 1.67
CA ARG A 368 -14.88 13.27 1.13
C ARG A 368 -13.89 12.18 0.72
N THR A 369 -13.77 11.11 1.49
CA THR A 369 -12.95 9.94 1.16
C THR A 369 -13.47 9.25 -0.11
N GLU A 370 -14.79 9.08 -0.26
CA GLU A 370 -15.41 8.54 -1.49
C GLU A 370 -15.13 9.42 -2.71
N GLN A 371 -15.29 10.75 -2.57
CA GLN A 371 -15.00 11.68 -3.66
C GLN A 371 -13.51 11.71 -4.03
N GLN A 372 -12.64 11.56 -3.03
CA GLN A 372 -11.20 11.45 -3.23
C GLN A 372 -10.83 10.15 -3.95
N ALA A 373 -11.44 9.02 -3.57
CA ALA A 373 -11.25 7.74 -4.27
C ALA A 373 -11.64 7.84 -5.75
N ALA A 374 -12.80 8.43 -6.06
CA ALA A 374 -13.22 8.64 -7.44
C ALA A 374 -12.26 9.54 -8.23
N SER A 375 -11.73 10.60 -7.58
CA SER A 375 -10.75 11.49 -8.21
C SER A 375 -9.40 10.81 -8.44
N LEU A 376 -8.98 9.93 -7.52
CA LEU A 376 -7.76 9.13 -7.64
C LEU A 376 -7.89 8.11 -8.78
N GLU A 377 -9.05 7.47 -8.93
CA GLU A 377 -9.31 6.52 -10.02
C GLU A 377 -9.24 7.21 -11.40
N GLU A 378 -9.85 8.39 -11.55
CA GLU A 378 -9.76 9.19 -12.79
C GLU A 378 -8.32 9.64 -13.06
N THR A 379 -7.59 10.03 -12.01
CA THR A 379 -6.18 10.45 -12.12
C THR A 379 -5.28 9.29 -12.52
N ALA A 380 -5.47 8.10 -11.94
CA ALA A 380 -4.74 6.90 -12.28
C ALA A 380 -4.97 6.52 -13.75
N ALA A 381 -6.22 6.51 -14.21
CA ALA A 381 -6.55 6.23 -15.60
C ALA A 381 -5.91 7.24 -16.57
N ALA A 382 -5.93 8.53 -16.23
CA ALA A 382 -5.28 9.57 -17.01
C ALA A 382 -3.74 9.40 -17.04
N LEU A 383 -3.13 9.01 -15.92
CA LEU A 383 -1.70 8.74 -15.84
C LEU A 383 -1.30 7.52 -16.67
N ASP A 384 -2.11 6.47 -16.70
CA ASP A 384 -1.87 5.30 -17.57
C ASP A 384 -1.91 5.70 -19.06
N GLU A 385 -2.88 6.52 -19.47
CA GLU A 385 -2.97 7.01 -20.85
C GLU A 385 -1.76 7.89 -21.23
N VAL A 386 -1.34 8.78 -20.32
CA VAL A 386 -0.15 9.62 -20.51
C VAL A 386 1.11 8.76 -20.58
N THR A 387 1.25 7.79 -19.68
CA THR A 387 2.40 6.85 -19.64
C THR A 387 2.49 6.03 -20.93
N ALA A 388 1.36 5.53 -21.44
CA ALA A 388 1.30 4.83 -22.72
C ALA A 388 1.72 5.74 -23.88
N THR A 389 1.27 7.01 -23.88
CA THR A 389 1.59 7.99 -24.91
C THR A 389 3.07 8.39 -24.90
N VAL A 390 3.66 8.56 -23.72
CA VAL A 390 5.09 8.87 -23.55
C VAL A 390 5.94 7.69 -24.01
N ASN A 391 5.60 6.45 -23.64
CA ASN A 391 6.31 5.25 -24.11
C ASN A 391 6.22 5.10 -25.64
N LYS A 392 5.06 5.37 -26.22
CA LYS A 392 4.88 5.37 -27.68
C LYS A 392 5.72 6.46 -28.35
N THR A 393 5.84 7.63 -27.72
CA THR A 393 6.68 8.73 -28.20
C THR A 393 8.16 8.36 -28.15
N ALA A 394 8.63 7.76 -27.05
CA ALA A 394 10.01 7.28 -26.93
C ALA A 394 10.34 6.24 -28.01
N THR A 395 9.44 5.27 -28.21
CA THR A 395 9.61 4.23 -29.25
C THR A 395 9.60 4.83 -30.66
N GLY A 396 8.66 5.73 -30.93
CA GLY A 396 8.55 6.43 -32.22
C GLY A 396 9.77 7.31 -32.51
N ALA A 397 10.33 7.97 -31.49
CA ALA A 397 11.55 8.74 -31.62
C ALA A 397 12.76 7.84 -31.96
N ARG A 398 12.92 6.68 -31.29
CA ARG A 398 13.98 5.72 -31.64
C ARG A 398 13.86 5.24 -33.08
N GLN A 399 12.65 4.87 -33.52
CA GLN A 399 12.39 4.48 -34.91
C GLN A 399 12.73 5.61 -35.90
N ALA A 400 12.35 6.85 -35.58
CA ALA A 400 12.66 8.00 -36.41
C ALA A 400 14.18 8.25 -36.50
N SER A 401 14.93 8.07 -35.40
CA SER A 401 16.39 8.20 -35.40
C SER A 401 17.04 7.15 -36.31
N THR A 402 16.56 5.90 -36.29
CA THR A 402 17.04 4.86 -37.23
C THR A 402 16.85 5.29 -38.69
N VAL A 403 15.65 5.74 -39.06
CA VAL A 403 15.35 6.19 -40.44
C VAL A 403 16.22 7.38 -40.83
N VAL A 404 16.44 8.33 -39.92
CA VAL A 404 17.28 9.51 -40.18
C VAL A 404 18.75 9.13 -40.34
N ARG A 405 19.25 8.18 -39.55
CA ARG A 405 20.60 7.63 -39.66
C ARG A 405 20.82 6.90 -40.99
N ASP A 406 19.86 6.09 -41.42
CA ASP A 406 19.91 5.41 -42.72
C ASP A 406 19.89 6.43 -43.87
N THR A 407 19.00 7.43 -43.80
CA THR A 407 18.91 8.54 -44.77
C THR A 407 20.22 9.33 -44.85
N ARG A 408 20.89 9.54 -43.71
CA ARG A 408 22.21 10.18 -43.66
C ARG A 408 23.25 9.35 -44.40
N GLY A 409 23.28 8.03 -44.16
CA GLY A 409 24.18 7.12 -44.86
C GLY A 409 23.97 7.15 -46.38
N GLU A 410 22.72 7.12 -46.85
CA GLU A 410 22.40 7.25 -48.28
C GLU A 410 22.85 8.60 -48.87
N ALA A 411 22.68 9.69 -48.12
CA ALA A 411 23.12 11.01 -48.53
C ALA A 411 24.65 11.12 -48.61
N GLU A 412 25.38 10.50 -47.68
CA GLU A 412 26.85 10.41 -47.71
C GLU A 412 27.35 9.62 -48.93
N VAL A 413 26.72 8.49 -49.25
CA VAL A 413 27.00 7.70 -50.48
C VAL A 413 26.71 8.52 -51.73
N THR A 414 25.57 9.22 -51.78
CA THR A 414 25.21 10.10 -52.89
C THR A 414 26.24 11.23 -53.06
N GLY A 415 26.80 11.73 -51.95
CA GLY A 415 27.87 12.73 -51.97
C GLY A 415 29.15 12.23 -52.61
N ALA A 416 29.54 10.99 -52.32
CA ALA A 416 30.68 10.35 -52.98
C ALA A 416 30.45 10.23 -54.50
N VAL A 417 29.27 9.79 -54.93
CA VAL A 417 28.93 9.65 -56.37
C VAL A 417 28.95 11.02 -57.08
N VAL A 418 28.43 12.08 -56.45
CA VAL A 418 28.49 13.43 -57.02
C VAL A 418 29.94 13.93 -57.12
N SER A 419 30.78 13.66 -56.11
CA SER A 419 32.21 13.99 -56.13
C SER A 419 32.93 13.29 -57.30
N ASP A 420 32.67 12.00 -57.51
CA ASP A 420 33.22 11.23 -58.64
C ASP A 420 32.75 11.80 -59.99
N ALA A 421 31.48 12.21 -60.08
CA ALA A 421 30.94 12.84 -61.28
C ALA A 421 31.60 14.19 -61.59
N VAL A 422 31.89 15.01 -60.57
CA VAL A 422 32.67 16.25 -60.74
C VAL A 422 34.06 15.93 -61.28
N ALA A 423 34.78 14.97 -60.66
CA ALA A 423 36.11 14.58 -61.09
C ALA A 423 36.13 14.09 -62.55
N ALA A 424 35.15 13.27 -62.95
CA ALA A 424 35.00 12.80 -64.32
C ALA A 424 34.74 13.95 -65.30
N MET A 425 33.86 14.90 -64.95
CA MET A 425 33.57 16.06 -65.81
C MET A 425 34.78 17.00 -65.94
N THR A 426 35.55 17.21 -64.87
CA THR A 426 36.81 17.97 -64.92
C THR A 426 37.84 17.29 -65.83
N ALA A 427 37.95 15.96 -65.78
CA ALA A 427 38.83 15.22 -66.69
C ALA A 427 38.40 15.36 -68.17
N ILE A 428 37.07 15.38 -68.44
CA ILE A 428 36.52 15.64 -69.78
C ILE A 428 36.86 17.07 -70.24
N GLU A 429 36.74 18.07 -69.35
CA GLU A 429 37.10 19.47 -69.65
C GLU A 429 38.58 19.59 -70.03
N GLU A 430 39.47 18.96 -69.25
CA GLU A 430 40.91 18.95 -69.51
C GLU A 430 41.25 18.22 -70.83
N SER A 431 40.56 17.11 -71.13
CA SER A 431 40.70 16.40 -72.39
C SER A 431 40.24 17.26 -73.58
N ALA A 432 39.15 18.01 -73.45
CA ALA A 432 38.66 18.92 -74.48
C ALA A 432 39.67 20.05 -74.76
N GLN A 433 40.32 20.59 -73.73
CA GLN A 433 41.40 21.57 -73.89
C GLN A 433 42.62 20.99 -74.63
N LYS A 434 43.04 19.76 -74.29
CA LYS A 434 44.13 19.05 -74.98
C LYS A 434 43.79 18.81 -76.46
N ILE A 435 42.57 18.38 -76.75
CA ILE A 435 42.09 18.23 -78.14
C ILE A 435 42.15 19.59 -78.85
N SER A 436 41.67 20.67 -78.23
CA SER A 436 41.73 22.00 -78.83
C SER A 436 43.15 22.47 -79.15
N GLN A 437 44.15 22.11 -78.33
CA GLN A 437 45.56 22.37 -78.64
C GLN A 437 46.06 21.57 -79.84
N ILE A 438 45.74 20.27 -79.90
CA ILE A 438 46.11 19.40 -81.03
C ILE A 438 45.52 19.94 -82.34
N ILE A 439 44.25 20.35 -82.32
CA ILE A 439 43.61 20.95 -83.50
C ILE A 439 44.30 22.25 -83.93
N GLY A 440 44.80 23.06 -82.96
CA GLY A 440 45.62 24.23 -83.25
C GLY A 440 46.93 23.88 -83.98
N VAL A 441 47.60 22.80 -83.56
CA VAL A 441 48.82 22.30 -84.24
C VAL A 441 48.49 21.77 -85.64
N ILE A 442 47.34 21.09 -85.82
CA ILE A 442 46.91 20.60 -87.15
C ILE A 442 46.64 21.77 -88.11
N ASP A 443 45.98 22.82 -87.63
CA ASP A 443 45.77 24.06 -88.41
C ASP A 443 47.11 24.71 -88.81
N GLU A 444 48.09 24.74 -87.90
CA GLU A 444 49.44 25.22 -88.19
C GLU A 444 50.17 24.34 -89.23
N ILE A 445 50.08 23.01 -89.12
CA ILE A 445 50.64 22.06 -90.11
C ILE A 445 49.98 22.27 -91.48
N ALA A 446 48.66 22.44 -91.51
CA ALA A 446 47.92 22.71 -92.74
C ALA A 446 48.38 24.03 -93.38
N PHE A 447 48.58 25.08 -92.59
CA PHE A 447 49.13 26.36 -93.05
C PHE A 447 50.56 26.22 -93.60
N GLN A 448 51.45 25.52 -92.89
CA GLN A 448 52.82 25.26 -93.35
C GLN A 448 52.83 24.43 -94.64
N THR A 449 51.96 23.43 -94.75
CA THR A 449 51.81 22.59 -95.96
C THR A 449 51.30 23.41 -97.14
N ASN A 450 50.35 24.32 -96.92
CA ASN A 450 49.86 25.26 -97.92
C ASN A 450 50.98 26.19 -98.42
N LEU A 451 51.84 26.70 -97.53
CA LEU A 451 53.01 27.50 -97.90
C LEU A 451 54.07 26.71 -98.67
N LEU A 452 54.37 25.47 -98.25
CA LEU A 452 55.27 24.55 -98.95
C LEU A 452 54.76 24.23 -100.36
N ALA A 453 53.47 23.94 -100.49
CA ALA A 453 52.81 23.66 -101.77
C ALA A 453 52.82 24.90 -102.68
N LEU A 454 52.62 26.10 -102.11
CA LEU A 454 52.76 27.36 -102.85
C LEU A 454 54.20 27.53 -103.38
N ASN A 455 55.21 27.35 -102.53
CA ASN A 455 56.62 27.44 -102.92
C ASN A 455 56.97 26.41 -104.01
N ALA A 456 56.50 25.16 -103.87
CA ALA A 456 56.68 24.13 -104.88
C ALA A 456 55.97 24.46 -106.20
N GLY A 457 54.77 25.04 -106.15
CA GLY A 457 54.04 25.51 -107.32
C GLY A 457 54.77 26.64 -108.05
N VAL A 458 55.39 27.57 -107.31
CA VAL A 458 56.21 28.65 -107.87
C VAL A 458 57.47 28.08 -108.56
N GLU A 459 58.18 27.14 -107.93
CA GLU A 459 59.38 26.55 -108.51
C GLU A 459 59.06 25.63 -109.71
N ALA A 460 57.91 24.95 -109.69
CA ALA A 460 57.40 24.19 -110.83
C ALA A 460 57.05 25.10 -112.03
N ALA A 461 56.47 26.28 -111.78
CA ALA A 461 56.25 27.28 -112.83
C ALA A 461 57.57 27.83 -113.40
N ARG A 462 58.60 27.95 -112.55
CA ARG A 462 59.94 28.40 -112.93
C ARG A 462 60.68 27.38 -113.81
N ALA A 463 60.44 26.08 -113.61
CA ALA A 463 61.01 24.99 -114.40
C ALA A 463 60.35 24.79 -115.79
N GLY A 464 59.30 25.56 -116.12
CA GLY A 464 58.64 25.52 -117.44
C GLY A 464 57.99 24.17 -117.76
N ASP A 465 58.16 23.67 -118.99
CA ASP A 465 57.51 22.43 -119.44
C ASP A 465 57.94 21.18 -118.66
N ALA A 466 59.16 21.17 -118.12
CA ALA A 466 59.66 20.07 -117.28
C ALA A 466 58.98 19.99 -115.91
N GLY A 467 58.37 21.09 -115.44
CA GLY A 467 57.72 21.21 -114.12
C GLY A 467 56.20 20.95 -114.12
N ARG A 468 55.57 20.73 -115.28
CA ARG A 468 54.09 20.60 -115.39
C ARG A 468 53.49 19.55 -114.45
N GLY A 469 54.11 18.37 -114.33
CA GLY A 469 53.64 17.32 -113.42
C GLY A 469 53.76 17.72 -111.94
N PHE A 470 54.84 18.40 -111.57
CA PHE A 470 55.04 18.94 -110.23
C PHE A 470 54.04 20.05 -109.89
N ALA A 471 53.69 20.91 -110.86
CA ALA A 471 52.73 21.99 -110.65
C ALA A 471 51.32 21.45 -110.31
N VAL A 472 50.89 20.36 -110.97
CA VAL A 472 49.60 19.70 -110.66
C VAL A 472 49.62 19.14 -109.24
N VAL A 473 50.67 18.40 -108.88
CA VAL A 473 50.82 17.86 -107.51
C VAL A 473 50.84 18.98 -106.47
N ALA A 474 51.56 20.07 -106.72
CA ALA A 474 51.60 21.23 -105.83
C ALA A 474 50.21 21.87 -105.66
N SER A 475 49.40 21.98 -106.73
CA SER A 475 48.03 22.49 -106.63
C SER A 475 47.11 21.58 -105.82
N GLU A 476 47.26 20.26 -105.96
CA GLU A 476 46.45 19.27 -105.26
C GLU A 476 46.81 19.22 -103.77
N VAL A 477 48.10 19.25 -103.45
CA VAL A 477 48.59 19.35 -102.06
C VAL A 477 48.10 20.65 -101.41
N ARG A 478 48.08 21.75 -102.17
CA ARG A 478 47.55 23.03 -101.69
C ARG A 478 46.05 22.96 -101.38
N ALA A 479 45.26 22.40 -102.29
CA ALA A 479 43.82 22.21 -102.10
C ALA A 479 43.52 21.29 -100.90
N LEU A 480 44.31 20.23 -100.72
CA LEU A 480 44.23 19.34 -99.56
C LEU A 480 44.57 20.08 -98.25
N ALA A 481 45.64 20.89 -98.25
CA ALA A 481 46.03 21.70 -97.09
C ALA A 481 44.94 22.71 -96.70
N GLN A 482 44.31 23.37 -97.69
CA GLN A 482 43.19 24.28 -97.46
C GLN A 482 41.99 23.55 -96.84
N ARG A 483 41.61 22.39 -97.39
CA ARG A 483 40.55 21.54 -96.84
C ARG A 483 40.85 21.08 -95.41
N SER A 484 42.10 20.73 -95.11
CA SER A 484 42.52 20.35 -93.76
C SER A 484 42.42 21.51 -92.78
N ALA A 485 42.77 22.73 -93.19
CA ALA A 485 42.62 23.93 -92.37
C ALA A 485 41.14 24.25 -92.08
N ASP A 486 40.28 24.18 -93.10
CA ASP A 486 38.84 24.40 -92.94
C ASP A 486 38.22 23.37 -91.98
N ALA A 487 38.56 22.08 -92.15
CA ALA A 487 38.11 21.02 -91.26
C ALA A 487 38.64 21.18 -89.82
N ALA A 488 39.92 21.56 -89.66
CA ALA A 488 40.49 21.84 -88.35
C ALA A 488 39.75 22.99 -87.66
N LYS A 489 39.41 24.05 -88.40
CA LYS A 489 38.66 25.20 -87.87
C LYS A 489 37.24 24.81 -87.44
N GLU A 490 36.55 23.98 -88.21
CA GLU A 490 35.22 23.47 -87.86
C GLU A 490 35.25 22.60 -86.59
N ILE A 491 36.22 21.67 -86.51
CA ILE A 491 36.45 20.86 -85.29
C ILE A 491 36.76 21.75 -84.09
N LYS A 492 37.59 22.78 -84.27
CA LYS A 492 37.92 23.75 -83.21
C LYS A 492 36.67 24.42 -82.65
N THR A 493 35.75 24.86 -83.52
CA THR A 493 34.47 25.45 -83.09
C THR A 493 33.61 24.45 -82.31
N LEU A 494 33.48 23.21 -82.77
CA LEU A 494 32.71 22.16 -82.08
C LEU A 494 33.32 21.82 -80.71
N ILE A 495 34.64 21.74 -80.61
CA ILE A 495 35.35 21.47 -79.34
C ILE A 495 35.21 22.66 -78.38
N SER A 496 35.32 23.90 -78.85
CA SER A 496 35.05 25.08 -78.00
C SER A 496 33.63 25.10 -77.46
N TYR A 497 32.63 24.79 -78.29
CA TYR A 497 31.24 24.69 -77.84
C TYR A 497 31.05 23.58 -76.80
N SER A 498 31.62 22.40 -77.06
CA SER A 498 31.58 21.26 -76.13
C SER A 498 32.26 21.58 -74.80
N SER A 499 33.42 22.25 -74.82
CA SER A 499 34.13 22.68 -73.62
C SER A 499 33.29 23.64 -72.78
N ALA A 500 32.59 24.59 -73.40
CA ALA A 500 31.70 25.50 -72.69
C ALA A 500 30.52 24.76 -72.02
N GLN A 501 29.93 23.75 -72.71
CA GLN A 501 28.88 22.91 -72.14
C GLN A 501 29.38 22.08 -70.96
N VAL A 502 30.56 21.46 -71.08
CA VAL A 502 31.18 20.68 -70.00
C VAL A 502 31.47 21.58 -68.80
N SER A 503 32.03 22.77 -68.99
CA SER A 503 32.32 23.73 -67.92
C SER A 503 31.04 24.16 -67.17
N SER A 504 29.95 24.39 -67.91
CA SER A 504 28.63 24.64 -67.30
C SER A 504 28.12 23.42 -66.51
N GLY A 505 28.31 22.21 -67.04
CA GLY A 505 27.99 20.95 -66.36
C GLY A 505 28.75 20.78 -65.04
N VAL A 506 30.07 20.98 -65.05
CA VAL A 506 30.93 20.95 -63.84
C VAL A 506 30.37 21.90 -62.77
N THR A 507 30.01 23.12 -63.16
CA THR A 507 29.45 24.12 -62.23
C THR A 507 28.12 23.67 -61.61
N LEU A 508 27.21 23.10 -62.41
CA LEU A 508 25.92 22.60 -61.94
C LEU A 508 26.05 21.40 -61.00
N VAL A 509 26.92 20.45 -61.33
CA VAL A 509 27.19 19.28 -60.47
C VAL A 509 27.88 19.71 -59.18
N GLY A 510 28.83 20.65 -59.22
CA GLY A 510 29.47 21.22 -58.03
C GLY A 510 28.46 21.87 -57.07
N ARG A 511 27.54 22.70 -57.58
CA ARG A 511 26.45 23.28 -56.78
C ARG A 511 25.50 22.23 -56.18
N SER A 512 25.30 21.11 -56.88
CA SER A 512 24.52 19.98 -56.38
C SER A 512 25.25 19.30 -55.22
N GLY A 513 26.57 19.11 -55.34
CA GLY A 513 27.43 18.61 -54.27
C GLY A 513 27.38 19.47 -53.00
N GLU A 514 27.55 20.80 -53.12
CA GLU A 514 27.41 21.72 -51.99
C GLU A 514 26.04 21.65 -51.31
N SER A 515 24.98 21.50 -52.12
CA SER A 515 23.61 21.40 -51.59
C SER A 515 23.41 20.10 -50.81
N LEU A 516 23.99 19.01 -51.29
CA LEU A 516 23.95 17.72 -50.60
C LEU A 516 24.75 17.75 -49.29
N THR A 517 25.91 18.40 -49.25
CA THR A 517 26.68 18.62 -48.00
C THR A 517 25.84 19.36 -46.95
N ARG A 518 25.07 20.37 -47.36
CA ARG A 518 24.13 21.07 -46.44
C ARG A 518 23.00 20.15 -45.97
N ILE A 519 22.48 19.27 -46.83
CA ILE A 519 21.45 18.29 -46.46
C ILE A 519 22.01 17.32 -45.41
N VAL A 520 23.20 16.74 -45.63
CA VAL A 520 23.85 15.83 -44.67
C VAL A 520 24.01 16.50 -43.31
N ALA A 521 24.47 17.75 -43.27
CA ALA A 521 24.58 18.51 -42.02
C ALA A 521 23.22 18.68 -41.31
N ARG A 522 22.16 19.04 -42.05
CA ARG A 522 20.80 19.19 -41.50
C ARG A 522 20.20 17.87 -41.01
N VAL A 523 20.45 16.77 -41.72
CA VAL A 523 20.02 15.43 -41.29
C VAL A 523 20.73 15.04 -39.99
N GLY A 524 22.01 15.39 -39.83
CA GLY A 524 22.73 15.22 -38.57
C GLY A 524 22.14 16.04 -37.40
N GLU A 525 21.72 17.29 -37.65
CA GLU A 525 21.00 18.09 -36.64
C GLU A 525 19.66 17.46 -36.24
N ILE A 526 18.93 16.89 -37.21
CA ILE A 526 17.65 16.19 -36.96
C ILE A 526 17.87 14.94 -36.11
N ASP A 527 18.91 14.15 -36.39
CA ASP A 527 19.25 12.94 -35.61
C ASP A 527 19.53 13.28 -34.14
N ALA A 528 20.29 14.35 -33.89
CA ALA A 528 20.58 14.84 -32.55
C ALA A 528 19.29 15.26 -31.80
N LEU A 529 18.40 16.00 -32.46
CA LEU A 529 17.12 16.42 -31.86
C LEU A 529 16.21 15.23 -31.54
N ILE A 530 16.14 14.24 -32.43
CA ILE A 530 15.32 13.04 -32.19
C ILE A 530 15.89 12.21 -31.04
N SER A 531 17.21 12.10 -30.96
CA SER A 531 17.89 11.43 -29.84
C SER A 531 17.58 12.12 -28.50
N GLU A 532 17.58 13.44 -28.47
CA GLU A 532 17.18 14.23 -27.29
C GLU A 532 15.71 14.01 -26.91
N ILE A 533 14.80 13.95 -27.89
CA ILE A 533 13.38 13.62 -27.67
C ILE A 533 13.23 12.22 -27.08
N ALA A 534 13.96 11.23 -27.60
CA ALA A 534 13.92 9.85 -27.11
C ALA A 534 14.41 9.76 -25.65
N ALA A 535 15.51 10.43 -25.33
CA ALA A 535 16.05 10.50 -23.97
C ALA A 535 15.08 11.20 -23.01
N SER A 536 14.53 12.36 -23.40
CA SER A 536 13.57 13.11 -22.57
C SER A 536 12.28 12.33 -22.34
N ALA A 537 11.77 11.63 -23.37
CA ALA A 537 10.59 10.77 -23.22
C ALA A 537 10.86 9.58 -22.29
N GLN A 538 12.08 9.02 -22.30
CA GLN A 538 12.46 7.96 -21.38
C GLN A 538 12.52 8.45 -19.93
N GLU A 539 13.10 9.63 -19.68
CA GLU A 539 13.10 10.26 -18.36
C GLU A 539 11.67 10.55 -17.86
N GLN A 540 10.80 11.06 -18.74
CA GLN A 540 9.39 11.28 -18.42
C GLN A 540 8.67 9.99 -18.07
N ALA A 541 8.93 8.89 -18.78
CA ALA A 541 8.34 7.59 -18.46
C ALA A 541 8.76 7.11 -17.06
N THR A 542 10.04 7.27 -16.70
CA THR A 542 10.54 6.95 -15.37
C THR A 542 9.88 7.82 -14.30
N ALA A 543 9.79 9.14 -14.52
CA ALA A 543 9.14 10.06 -13.60
C ALA A 543 7.65 9.74 -13.41
N LEU A 544 6.94 9.38 -14.49
CA LEU A 544 5.54 8.96 -14.42
C LEU A 544 5.38 7.64 -13.64
N GLY A 545 6.35 6.72 -13.71
CA GLY A 545 6.37 5.53 -12.87
C GLY A 545 6.43 5.85 -11.37
N GLN A 546 7.19 6.89 -10.98
CA GLN A 546 7.21 7.38 -9.60
C GLN A 546 5.88 8.03 -9.20
N VAL A 547 5.28 8.82 -10.08
CA VAL A 547 3.95 9.42 -9.85
C VAL A 547 2.89 8.34 -9.69
N ASN A 548 2.91 7.30 -10.53
CA ASN A 548 1.99 6.17 -10.42
C ASN A 548 2.12 5.44 -9.07
N SER A 549 3.36 5.26 -8.59
CA SER A 549 3.62 4.68 -7.26
C SER A 549 3.08 5.56 -6.14
N ALA A 550 3.20 6.88 -6.26
CA ALA A 550 2.62 7.82 -5.28
C ALA A 550 1.08 7.79 -5.30
N VAL A 551 0.45 7.67 -6.46
CA VAL A 551 -1.01 7.51 -6.59
C VAL A 551 -1.50 6.22 -5.93
N ASN A 552 -0.80 5.10 -6.15
CA ASN A 552 -1.09 3.84 -5.46
C ASN A 552 -0.98 3.96 -3.93
N HIS A 553 0.01 4.72 -3.44
CA HIS A 553 0.12 5.01 -2.01
C HIS A 553 -1.05 5.87 -1.49
N MET A 554 -1.46 6.89 -2.25
CA MET A 554 -2.63 7.71 -1.92
C MET A 554 -3.93 6.88 -1.92
N ASP A 555 -4.09 5.91 -2.82
CA ASP A 555 -5.21 4.98 -2.81
C ASP A 555 -5.23 4.14 -1.53
N GLN A 556 -4.08 3.59 -1.13
CA GLN A 556 -3.97 2.83 0.12
C GLN A 556 -4.35 3.66 1.36
N VAL A 557 -3.88 4.90 1.44
CA VAL A 557 -4.26 5.82 2.52
C VAL A 557 -5.76 6.16 2.47
N THR A 558 -6.31 6.32 1.27
CA THR A 558 -7.75 6.58 1.09
C THR A 558 -8.59 5.40 1.57
N GLN A 559 -8.18 4.16 1.29
CA GLN A 559 -8.82 2.96 1.83
C GLN A 559 -8.69 2.85 3.36
N GLN A 560 -7.53 3.21 3.93
CA GLN A 560 -7.36 3.27 5.38
C GLN A 560 -8.26 4.32 6.02
N ASN A 561 -8.43 5.48 5.39
CA ASN A 561 -9.35 6.51 5.85
C ASN A 561 -10.80 6.02 5.81
N ALA A 562 -11.20 5.26 4.79
CA ALA A 562 -12.53 4.65 4.73
C ALA A 562 -12.76 3.67 5.90
N ALA A 563 -11.79 2.78 6.15
CA ALA A 563 -11.85 1.86 7.28
C ALA A 563 -11.89 2.58 8.64
N MET A 564 -11.09 3.64 8.80
CA MET A 564 -11.06 4.46 10.01
C MET A 564 -12.40 5.17 10.23
N VAL A 565 -13.06 5.65 9.17
CA VAL A 565 -14.38 6.27 9.25
C VAL A 565 -15.43 5.25 9.66
N GLU A 566 -15.41 4.03 9.11
CA GLU A 566 -16.31 2.95 9.53
C GLU A 566 -16.13 2.61 11.02
N GLU A 567 -14.88 2.45 11.47
CA GLU A 567 -14.56 2.15 12.87
C GLU A 567 -15.00 3.29 13.81
N THR A 568 -14.72 4.54 13.44
CA THR A 568 -15.11 5.72 14.22
C THR A 568 -16.63 5.83 14.32
N THR A 569 -17.34 5.60 13.21
CA THR A 569 -18.81 5.62 13.18
C THR A 569 -19.38 4.51 14.08
N ALA A 570 -18.81 3.31 14.04
CA ALA A 570 -19.21 2.20 14.90
C ALA A 570 -18.96 2.51 16.39
N ALA A 571 -17.82 3.12 16.72
CA ALA A 571 -17.49 3.56 18.07
C ALA A 571 -18.46 4.62 18.59
N CYS A 572 -18.82 5.62 17.78
CA CYS A 572 -19.83 6.61 18.12
C CYS A 572 -21.21 5.98 18.38
N HIS A 573 -21.63 5.02 17.57
CA HIS A 573 -22.87 4.29 17.80
C HIS A 573 -22.82 3.47 19.10
N ALA A 574 -21.68 2.88 19.45
CA ALA A 574 -21.51 2.19 20.72
C ALA A 574 -21.59 3.16 21.91
N LEU A 575 -20.94 4.33 21.84
CA LEU A 575 -21.01 5.37 22.86
C LEU A 575 -22.43 5.92 23.05
N ASN A 576 -23.18 6.11 21.97
CA ASN A 576 -24.58 6.51 22.06
C ASN A 576 -25.43 5.46 22.79
N ARG A 577 -25.25 4.16 22.49
CA ARG A 577 -25.94 3.07 23.19
C ARG A 577 -25.57 2.99 24.68
N GLU A 578 -24.30 3.23 25.01
CA GLU A 578 -23.83 3.28 26.39
C GLU A 578 -24.45 4.47 27.14
N GLY A 579 -24.51 5.64 26.48
CA GLY A 579 -25.18 6.83 26.99
C GLY A 579 -26.67 6.62 27.25
N ASP A 580 -27.37 5.95 26.32
CA ASP A 580 -28.79 5.61 26.48
C ASP A 580 -29.01 4.59 27.62
N SER A 581 -28.12 3.61 27.76
CA SER A 581 -28.17 2.62 28.85
C SER A 581 -27.92 3.24 30.22
N LEU A 582 -27.01 4.21 30.29
CA LEU A 582 -26.73 4.97 31.51
C LEU A 582 -27.90 5.88 31.88
N GLU A 583 -28.52 6.57 30.90
CA GLU A 583 -29.73 7.35 31.14
C GLU A 583 -30.90 6.47 31.61
N ALA A 584 -31.12 5.31 30.98
CA ALA A 584 -32.14 4.36 31.41
C ALA A 584 -31.90 3.88 32.86
N SER A 585 -30.65 3.61 33.23
CA SER A 585 -30.29 3.22 34.60
C SER A 585 -30.54 4.36 35.60
N LEU A 586 -30.19 5.59 35.23
CA LEU A 586 -30.40 6.78 36.06
C LEU A 586 -31.88 7.16 36.17
N SER A 587 -32.71 6.82 35.18
CA SER A 587 -34.17 7.08 35.20
C SER A 587 -34.92 6.35 36.32
N SER A 588 -34.29 5.32 36.90
CA SER A 588 -34.82 4.62 38.09
C SER A 588 -34.68 5.45 39.37
N PHE A 589 -33.90 6.53 39.35
CA PHE A 589 -33.69 7.42 40.47
C PHE A 589 -34.39 8.77 40.27
N ASN A 590 -35.15 9.22 41.27
CA ASN A 590 -35.66 10.58 41.30
C ASN A 590 -34.58 11.53 41.83
N LEU A 591 -33.91 12.23 40.91
CA LEU A 591 -32.84 13.18 41.22
C LEU A 591 -33.37 14.59 41.54
N GLY A 592 -34.68 14.82 41.57
CA GLY A 592 -35.25 16.16 41.79
C GLY A 592 -34.97 17.15 40.65
N MET A 593 -34.47 16.65 39.52
CA MET A 593 -34.32 17.45 38.31
C MET A 593 -35.74 17.72 37.77
N PRO A 594 -36.08 18.98 37.44
CA PRO A 594 -37.37 19.25 36.82
C PRO A 594 -37.47 18.39 35.58
N ALA A 595 -38.54 17.58 35.48
CA ALA A 595 -38.84 16.81 34.30
C ALA A 595 -38.73 17.75 33.11
N ARG A 596 -37.63 17.62 32.34
CA ARG A 596 -37.46 18.35 31.10
C ARG A 596 -38.52 17.78 30.18
N THR A 597 -39.69 18.41 30.22
CA THR A 597 -40.68 18.30 29.17
C THR A 597 -39.91 18.39 27.87
N ALA A 598 -39.97 17.33 27.08
CA ALA A 598 -39.39 17.26 25.76
C ALA A 598 -39.88 18.49 24.99
N ARG A 599 -39.08 19.55 24.99
CA ARG A 599 -39.29 20.69 24.13
C ARG A 599 -38.99 20.15 22.76
N ALA A 600 -40.06 19.75 22.07
CA ALA A 600 -40.05 19.34 20.67
C ALA A 600 -39.03 20.21 19.95
N ALA A 601 -37.99 19.56 19.44
CA ALA A 601 -36.98 20.19 18.63
C ALA A 601 -37.72 20.95 17.53
N GLN A 602 -37.79 22.28 17.66
CA GLN A 602 -38.12 23.09 16.51
C GLN A 602 -37.01 22.82 15.51
N PRO A 603 -37.33 22.45 14.26
CA PRO A 603 -36.31 22.22 13.26
C PRO A 603 -35.51 23.51 13.18
N ILE A 604 -34.23 23.43 13.57
CA ILE A 604 -33.26 24.49 13.33
C ILE A 604 -33.22 24.58 11.82
N ARG A 605 -33.90 25.59 11.28
CA ARG A 605 -33.81 25.95 9.88
C ARG A 605 -32.31 26.17 9.63
N PRO A 606 -31.67 25.42 8.72
CA PRO A 606 -30.24 25.56 8.50
C PRO A 606 -30.00 27.02 8.15
N GLN A 607 -29.21 27.71 8.98
CA GLN A 607 -28.63 28.96 8.56
C GLN A 607 -27.77 28.60 7.36
N ALA A 608 -28.20 29.08 6.20
CA ALA A 608 -27.40 29.03 4.99
C ALA A 608 -26.06 29.68 5.33
N SER A 609 -25.04 28.84 5.52
CA SER A 609 -23.66 29.22 5.33
C SER A 609 -23.62 29.97 4.01
N SER A 610 -23.21 31.23 4.08
CA SER A 610 -23.00 32.10 2.93
C SER A 610 -22.42 31.31 1.77
N HIS A 611 -23.21 31.16 0.71
CA HIS A 611 -22.76 30.68 -0.57
C HIS A 611 -21.51 31.47 -0.96
N VAL A 612 -20.34 30.84 -0.90
CA VAL A 612 -19.29 31.18 -1.87
C VAL A 612 -19.87 30.77 -3.21
N SER A 613 -20.26 31.75 -4.01
CA SER A 613 -20.74 31.56 -5.37
C SER A 613 -19.82 30.56 -6.09
N PRO A 614 -20.37 29.58 -6.83
CA PRO A 614 -19.55 28.74 -7.66
C PRO A 614 -18.96 29.65 -8.74
N ALA A 615 -17.66 29.92 -8.63
CA ALA A 615 -16.92 30.55 -9.70
C ALA A 615 -17.11 29.67 -10.94
N THR A 616 -17.65 30.31 -11.96
CA THR A 616 -17.89 29.84 -13.31
C THR A 616 -16.93 28.73 -13.72
N ARG A 617 -17.51 27.60 -14.11
CA ARG A 617 -16.90 26.51 -14.87
C ARG A 617 -16.02 27.09 -15.98
N ARG A 618 -14.72 27.25 -15.71
CA ARG A 618 -13.72 27.55 -16.72
C ARG A 618 -13.40 26.21 -17.36
N THR A 619 -13.99 25.99 -18.52
CA THR A 619 -13.53 24.99 -19.49
C THR A 619 -12.01 25.07 -19.58
N ILE A 620 -11.34 23.98 -19.23
CA ILE A 620 -9.90 23.80 -19.42
C ILE A 620 -9.66 23.96 -20.93
N ALA A 621 -9.07 25.10 -21.30
CA ALA A 621 -8.61 25.32 -22.66
C ALA A 621 -7.44 24.37 -22.90
N ALA A 622 -7.54 23.59 -23.98
CA ALA A 622 -6.50 22.73 -24.49
C ALA A 622 -5.14 23.43 -24.48
N ILE A 623 -4.15 22.77 -23.86
CA ILE A 623 -2.77 23.22 -23.82
C ILE A 623 -2.23 23.19 -25.26
N LYS A 624 -1.99 24.37 -25.84
CA LYS A 624 -1.20 24.52 -27.06
C LYS A 624 0.28 24.30 -26.71
N PRO A 625 1.03 23.52 -27.49
CA PRO A 625 2.47 23.40 -27.29
C PRO A 625 3.16 24.65 -27.82
N MET A 626 3.76 25.45 -26.95
CA MET A 626 4.78 26.43 -27.35
C MET A 626 6.14 25.85 -27.01
N GLY A 627 6.79 25.29 -28.03
CA GLY A 627 8.23 25.14 -28.03
C GLY A 627 8.89 26.51 -28.24
N ARG A 628 9.78 26.86 -27.32
CA ARG A 628 11.14 27.42 -27.56
C ARG A 628 11.63 28.17 -26.32
N GLY A 629 12.87 27.87 -25.95
CA GLY A 629 13.76 28.83 -25.28
C GLY A 629 14.16 28.38 -23.88
N GLY A 630 15.32 27.73 -23.80
CA GLY A 630 15.94 27.38 -22.54
C GLY A 630 16.29 28.57 -21.67
N ALA A 631 16.20 28.36 -20.36
CA ALA A 631 17.06 28.96 -19.36
C ALA A 631 16.90 28.11 -18.08
N ALA A 632 17.94 27.38 -17.71
CA ALA A 632 18.00 26.65 -16.47
C ALA A 632 17.90 27.61 -15.28
N ALA A 633 16.91 27.41 -14.41
CA ALA A 633 16.83 28.08 -13.12
C ALA A 633 17.59 27.26 -12.08
N LYS A 634 18.54 27.93 -11.41
CA LYS A 634 19.40 27.46 -10.34
C LYS A 634 18.58 26.95 -9.13
N PRO A 635 18.93 25.84 -8.46
CA PRO A 635 18.21 25.39 -7.28
C PRO A 635 18.47 26.34 -6.11
N ALA A 636 17.39 26.90 -5.55
CA ALA A 636 17.42 27.60 -4.27
C ALA A 636 17.40 26.57 -3.13
N ALA A 637 18.17 26.85 -2.09
CA ALA A 637 18.35 26.00 -0.92
C ALA A 637 17.02 25.70 -0.21
N GLN A 638 16.86 24.44 0.21
CA GLN A 638 15.80 23.98 1.12
C GLN A 638 15.95 24.67 2.49
N PRO A 639 14.88 25.19 3.10
CA PRO A 639 14.85 25.41 4.54
C PRO A 639 14.68 24.06 5.23
N GLU A 640 15.46 23.86 6.30
CA GLU A 640 15.44 22.70 7.19
C GLU A 640 14.05 22.47 7.78
N ALA A 641 13.69 21.20 7.92
CA ALA A 641 12.44 20.73 8.50
C ALA A 641 12.37 21.08 9.99
N GLU A 642 11.33 21.82 10.39
CA GLU A 642 10.92 21.92 11.78
C GLU A 642 10.26 20.60 12.22
N ASP A 643 10.87 20.04 13.25
CA ASP A 643 10.52 18.86 14.02
C ASP A 643 9.14 19.06 14.69
N TRP A 644 8.18 18.19 14.38
CA TRP A 644 6.86 18.16 15.03
C TRP A 644 6.80 16.98 16.00
N GLU A 645 7.51 17.10 17.13
CA GLU A 645 7.20 16.38 18.36
C GLU A 645 6.70 17.38 19.42
N GLU A 646 5.37 17.57 19.45
CA GLU A 646 4.53 17.85 20.63
C GLU A 646 3.19 18.40 20.12
N PHE A 647 2.17 17.54 20.03
CA PHE A 647 0.78 17.83 20.46
C PHE A 647 -0.09 16.57 20.44
#